data_AF-A0A0W0VC67-F1
#
_entry.id   AF-A0A0W0VC67-F1
#
_cell.length_a   1.000
_cell.length_b   1.000
_cell.length_c   1.000
_cell.angle_alpha   90.00
_cell.angle_beta   90.00
_cell.angle_gamma   90.00
#
_symmetry.space_group_name_H-M   'P 1'
#
loop_
_entity.id
_entity.type
_entity.pdbx_description
1 polymer ?
#
loop_
_entity_poly.entity_id
_entity_poly.type
_entity_poly.pdbx_seq_one_letter_code
_entity_poly.pdbx_strand_id
1 'polypeptide(L)'
;MRKFASFIVAILLYSTCSSLNSANRDKEISDLVLFLNSSPMLTPSKSGLAIPLSFYLGNTEDIARYLGDFICRPESSCPVVDRIYSQIYSFLISPFIILGRGLDPLDGTIQQWFEAQAQIERSNLKYGTDIYHAALWQIALALAARNGYLSSSKAKALVNNQLNTISLPGNRATAPLFLYGNQLVIDDAGKAFSFRLLTSNYYNKDPFYGGRYQNFLSWDYNPSILAANDPEGHSPDFFRYISSWSDWKPLTGENAWAQLIAPLQAEYIFNDGKPSSSSTAIKNAINSLYAFSAMQTAVGAFYYAPAGVLDGQGMIPPGLVSIEDNFTVLAGLQILRHILRNTEQTAEVASALHNIDVMLNGGKTINGWETLGLLSFIYNGAFDNENQVFFTQGSINNPSLQNDWSPDTSRELSGMSVNVNLLAISALGVETLDKWFGEGTARNLWRIVRNQGGYFQNDELWGVGYTLNNHTEVEPEDIMSGENSASAINALRMLINYYSGLGLDTQDLEADALSMEDNLINLRSDQYLAIGFIDATPEEFFIKLPKSMGRAYLYASRRFALPFPFLWNANTLASLSATSWVLLNKFDFNPLQYGGKFEGEDYITPLRVDVFDHDNEPSGGALPKTIRVAFGRGDLGPVKKLILSFNLDGSQINWTVAGSTAESLGITSLPRGAEGLQLSFFNGVGWATACQIIPATRICKDNACTSAFTIQARWHSNGRGDCDLTD
;
A
#
# COMPACT_ATOMS: atom_id res chain seq x y z
N MET A 1 -24.99 -39.09 -47.13
CA MET A 1 -24.02 -39.61 -46.15
C MET A 1 -22.73 -38.79 -46.02
N ARG A 2 -22.14 -38.21 -47.08
CA ARG A 2 -20.92 -37.36 -46.96
C ARG A 2 -21.09 -36.04 -46.19
N LYS A 3 -22.29 -35.41 -46.19
CA LYS A 3 -22.55 -34.17 -45.42
C LYS A 3 -22.70 -34.39 -43.90
N PHE A 4 -22.99 -35.62 -43.46
CA PHE A 4 -23.10 -35.95 -42.03
C PHE A 4 -21.73 -36.20 -41.39
N ALA A 5 -20.75 -36.70 -42.16
CA ALA A 5 -19.38 -36.92 -41.68
C ALA A 5 -18.64 -35.59 -41.40
N SER A 6 -18.86 -34.55 -42.22
CA SER A 6 -18.24 -33.23 -42.02
C SER A 6 -18.77 -32.50 -40.78
N PHE A 7 -20.03 -32.74 -40.38
CA PHE A 7 -20.63 -32.15 -39.18
C PHE A 7 -20.12 -32.82 -37.89
N ILE A 8 -19.87 -34.13 -37.93
CA ILE A 8 -19.32 -34.89 -36.79
C ILE A 8 -17.85 -34.55 -36.56
N VAL A 9 -17.06 -34.30 -37.61
CA VAL A 9 -15.66 -33.89 -37.49
C VAL A 9 -15.53 -32.46 -36.92
N ALA A 10 -16.43 -31.53 -37.29
CA ALA A 10 -16.44 -30.18 -36.71
C ALA A 10 -16.83 -30.16 -35.21
N ILE A 11 -17.77 -31.02 -34.79
CA ILE A 11 -18.16 -31.16 -33.38
C ILE A 11 -17.07 -31.84 -32.55
N LEU A 12 -16.34 -32.82 -33.11
CA LEU A 12 -15.19 -33.46 -32.45
C LEU A 12 -13.97 -32.51 -32.34
N LEU A 13 -13.76 -31.62 -33.31
CA LEU A 13 -12.70 -30.60 -33.26
C LEU A 13 -13.00 -29.47 -32.27
N TYR A 14 -14.27 -29.04 -32.14
CA TYR A 14 -14.68 -28.07 -31.10
C TYR A 14 -14.62 -28.66 -29.68
N SER A 15 -15.00 -29.93 -29.52
CA SER A 15 -14.94 -30.61 -28.21
C SER A 15 -13.52 -30.87 -27.72
N THR A 16 -12.55 -31.07 -28.64
CA THR A 16 -11.14 -31.30 -28.28
C THR A 16 -10.39 -30.01 -27.98
N CYS A 17 -10.73 -28.89 -28.63
CA CYS A 17 -10.14 -27.58 -28.32
C CYS A 17 -10.61 -27.05 -26.94
N SER A 18 -11.87 -27.29 -26.59
CA SER A 18 -12.44 -26.90 -25.29
C SER A 18 -11.85 -27.67 -24.11
N SER A 19 -11.55 -28.97 -24.29
CA SER A 19 -10.96 -29.82 -23.24
C SER A 19 -9.46 -29.58 -23.03
N LEU A 20 -8.72 -29.18 -24.08
CA LEU A 20 -7.33 -28.74 -23.97
C LEU A 20 -7.21 -27.41 -23.23
N ASN A 21 -8.13 -26.47 -23.49
CA ASN A 21 -8.15 -25.18 -22.82
C ASN A 21 -8.56 -25.30 -21.33
N SER A 22 -9.54 -26.16 -21.02
CA SER A 22 -9.92 -26.44 -19.63
C SER A 22 -8.81 -27.14 -18.84
N ALA A 23 -8.14 -28.13 -19.44
CA ALA A 23 -7.03 -28.82 -18.79
C ALA A 23 -5.83 -27.91 -18.49
N ASN A 24 -5.54 -26.94 -19.37
CA ASN A 24 -4.50 -25.94 -19.15
C ASN A 24 -4.89 -24.94 -18.04
N ARG A 25 -6.15 -24.48 -18.01
CA ARG A 25 -6.67 -23.61 -16.95
C ARG A 25 -6.61 -24.30 -15.58
N ASP A 26 -7.07 -25.53 -15.49
CA ASP A 26 -7.08 -26.29 -14.22
C ASP A 26 -5.66 -26.52 -13.70
N LYS A 27 -4.71 -26.79 -14.61
CA LYS A 27 -3.29 -26.91 -14.25
C LYS A 27 -2.73 -25.59 -13.73
N GLU A 28 -3.01 -24.47 -14.40
CA GLU A 28 -2.56 -23.16 -13.94
C GLU A 28 -3.08 -22.86 -12.53
N ILE A 29 -4.40 -23.01 -12.30
CA ILE A 29 -4.98 -22.77 -10.97
C ILE A 29 -4.32 -23.66 -9.92
N SER A 30 -4.09 -24.94 -10.24
CA SER A 30 -3.40 -25.87 -9.35
C SER A 30 -1.97 -25.41 -9.01
N ASP A 31 -1.20 -24.93 -10.00
CA ASP A 31 0.16 -24.43 -9.82
C ASP A 31 0.18 -23.15 -8.96
N LEU A 32 -0.78 -22.24 -9.14
CA LEU A 32 -0.90 -21.02 -8.32
C LEU A 32 -1.31 -21.35 -6.88
N VAL A 33 -2.29 -22.25 -6.69
CA VAL A 33 -2.71 -22.69 -5.36
C VAL A 33 -1.56 -23.40 -4.65
N LEU A 34 -0.76 -24.21 -5.36
CA LEU A 34 0.42 -24.87 -4.82
C LEU A 34 1.43 -23.84 -4.29
N PHE A 35 1.69 -22.76 -5.01
CA PHE A 35 2.56 -21.68 -4.53
C PHE A 35 2.06 -21.10 -3.21
N LEU A 36 0.78 -20.71 -3.15
CA LEU A 36 0.16 -20.08 -1.97
C LEU A 36 0.18 -20.95 -0.71
N ASN A 37 0.33 -22.27 -0.81
CA ASN A 37 0.34 -23.17 0.35
C ASN A 37 1.64 -23.98 0.51
N SER A 38 2.67 -23.63 -0.26
CA SER A 38 3.97 -24.28 -0.22
C SER A 38 4.73 -23.94 1.06
N SER A 39 5.49 -24.90 1.60
CA SER A 39 6.23 -24.70 2.84
C SER A 39 7.19 -23.50 2.83
N PRO A 40 7.92 -23.18 1.73
CA PRO A 40 8.79 -22.00 1.72
C PRO A 40 8.06 -20.66 1.74
N MET A 41 6.76 -20.65 1.40
CA MET A 41 5.90 -19.47 1.52
C MET A 41 5.26 -19.35 2.90
N LEU A 42 5.41 -20.33 3.79
CA LEU A 42 4.83 -20.31 5.13
C LEU A 42 5.93 -20.16 6.18
N THR A 43 5.77 -19.18 7.07
CA THR A 43 6.64 -18.96 8.22
C THR A 43 5.86 -19.18 9.52
N PRO A 44 6.47 -19.69 10.60
CA PRO A 44 5.82 -19.68 11.90
C PRO A 44 5.67 -18.23 12.40
N SER A 45 4.49 -17.91 12.92
CA SER A 45 4.26 -16.72 13.73
C SER A 45 4.92 -16.88 15.10
N LYS A 46 4.91 -15.82 15.92
CA LYS A 46 5.41 -15.87 17.31
C LYS A 46 4.76 -16.98 18.15
N SER A 47 3.53 -17.37 17.85
CA SER A 47 2.80 -18.45 18.52
C SER A 47 2.97 -19.82 17.84
N GLY A 48 3.87 -19.94 16.86
CA GLY A 48 4.11 -21.17 16.11
C GLY A 48 3.06 -21.49 15.05
N LEU A 49 2.15 -20.57 14.73
CA LEU A 49 1.12 -20.77 13.71
C LEU A 49 1.69 -20.47 12.32
N ALA A 50 1.41 -21.33 11.33
CA ALA A 50 1.87 -21.08 9.97
C ALA A 50 1.09 -19.92 9.32
N ILE A 51 1.80 -18.86 8.96
CA ILE A 51 1.30 -17.66 8.25
C ILE A 51 2.09 -17.44 6.95
N PRO A 52 1.53 -16.77 5.93
CA PRO A 52 2.18 -16.64 4.63
C PRO A 52 3.21 -15.51 4.63
N LEU A 53 4.34 -15.68 3.93
CA LEU A 53 5.21 -14.56 3.56
C LEU A 53 4.57 -13.75 2.43
N SER A 54 4.84 -12.45 2.37
CA SER A 54 4.39 -11.62 1.25
C SER A 54 5.12 -11.94 -0.06
N PHE A 55 6.39 -12.34 0.01
CA PHE A 55 7.24 -12.60 -1.16
C PHE A 55 8.07 -13.87 -0.99
N TYR A 56 8.36 -14.51 -2.12
CA TYR A 56 9.39 -15.54 -2.17
C TYR A 56 10.76 -14.91 -2.46
N LEU A 57 11.73 -15.14 -1.56
CA LEU A 57 13.11 -14.65 -1.69
C LEU A 57 14.16 -15.73 -1.89
N GLY A 58 13.75 -16.99 -2.10
CA GLY A 58 14.71 -18.07 -2.33
C GLY A 58 15.65 -18.34 -1.15
N ASN A 59 16.85 -18.83 -1.48
CA ASN A 59 17.90 -19.14 -0.52
C ASN A 59 18.86 -17.95 -0.28
N THR A 60 19.86 -18.14 0.58
CA THR A 60 20.84 -17.09 0.91
C THR A 60 21.61 -16.54 -0.29
N GLU A 61 21.88 -17.36 -1.30
CA GLU A 61 22.55 -16.92 -2.54
C GLU A 61 21.59 -16.14 -3.45
N ASP A 62 20.31 -16.51 -3.51
CA ASP A 62 19.29 -15.73 -4.24
C ASP A 62 19.13 -14.32 -3.63
N ILE A 63 19.10 -14.26 -2.29
CA ILE A 63 19.10 -13.00 -1.53
C ILE A 63 20.35 -12.18 -1.85
N ALA A 64 21.54 -12.80 -1.85
CA ALA A 64 22.78 -12.10 -2.18
C ALA A 64 22.77 -11.54 -3.60
N ARG A 65 22.25 -12.29 -4.59
CA ARG A 65 22.16 -11.82 -5.98
C ARG A 65 21.15 -10.68 -6.14
N TYR A 66 19.93 -10.85 -5.64
CA TYR A 66 18.87 -9.85 -5.83
C TYR A 66 19.06 -8.61 -4.96
N LEU A 67 19.20 -8.77 -3.65
CA LEU A 67 19.33 -7.63 -2.74
C LEU A 67 20.77 -7.09 -2.71
N GLY A 68 21.78 -7.94 -2.87
CA GLY A 68 23.18 -7.55 -2.73
C GLY A 68 23.84 -7.08 -4.04
N ASP A 69 23.73 -7.85 -5.12
CA ASP A 69 24.41 -7.51 -6.37
C ASP A 69 23.60 -6.54 -7.23
N PHE A 70 22.28 -6.74 -7.32
CA PHE A 70 21.39 -5.92 -8.15
C PHE A 70 20.93 -4.64 -7.46
N ILE A 71 20.34 -4.74 -6.26
CA ILE A 71 19.76 -3.57 -5.59
C ILE A 71 20.83 -2.62 -5.04
N CYS A 72 21.97 -3.13 -4.57
CA CYS A 72 22.96 -2.30 -3.88
C CYS A 72 24.07 -1.69 -4.75
N ARG A 73 24.07 -1.84 -6.09
CA ARG A 73 25.05 -1.18 -6.99
C ARG A 73 24.32 -0.31 -8.00
N PRO A 74 24.55 1.02 -8.00
CA PRO A 74 25.87 1.58 -8.37
C PRO A 74 26.65 2.40 -7.31
N GLU A 75 26.07 2.78 -6.15
CA GLU A 75 26.76 3.61 -5.12
C GLU A 75 26.84 2.98 -3.70
N SER A 76 26.66 1.66 -3.57
CA SER A 76 27.07 0.87 -2.39
C SER A 76 26.21 1.05 -1.13
N SER A 77 24.88 0.93 -1.23
CA SER A 77 23.88 0.99 -0.13
C SER A 77 23.70 -0.30 0.70
N CYS A 78 24.55 -1.31 0.50
CA CYS A 78 24.47 -2.58 1.23
C CYS A 78 25.25 -2.66 2.55
N PRO A 79 26.40 -1.97 2.75
CA PRO A 79 27.05 -1.94 4.04
C PRO A 79 26.12 -1.31 5.06
N VAL A 80 25.93 -1.95 6.21
CA VAL A 80 25.10 -1.37 7.28
C VAL A 80 25.90 -1.34 8.56
N VAL A 81 25.73 -0.25 9.31
CA VAL A 81 26.18 -0.16 10.69
C VAL A 81 24.93 -0.22 11.57
N ASP A 82 24.65 -1.37 12.14
CA ASP A 82 23.57 -1.57 13.09
C ASP A 82 23.83 -0.71 14.34
N ARG A 83 22.79 0.01 14.75
CA ARG A 83 22.82 0.97 15.84
C ARG A 83 21.62 0.79 16.75
N ILE A 84 21.86 1.05 18.04
CA ILE A 84 20.81 1.08 19.07
C ILE A 84 20.06 2.39 18.99
N TYR A 85 18.75 2.29 18.90
CA TYR A 85 17.81 3.37 19.10
C TYR A 85 17.01 3.12 20.38
N SER A 86 17.21 3.96 21.39
CA SER A 86 16.55 3.83 22.70
C SER A 86 15.25 4.62 22.76
N GLN A 87 14.22 4.05 23.40
CA GLN A 87 12.96 4.75 23.72
C GLN A 87 12.15 5.29 22.52
N ILE A 88 12.36 4.81 21.29
CA ILE A 88 11.54 5.23 20.14
C ILE A 88 10.06 4.84 20.35
N TYR A 89 9.82 3.63 20.85
CA TYR A 89 8.47 3.13 21.10
C TYR A 89 8.35 2.72 22.56
N SER A 90 7.57 3.49 23.34
CA SER A 90 7.34 3.23 24.76
C SER A 90 6.60 1.92 25.06
N PHE A 91 6.01 1.28 24.05
CA PHE A 91 5.28 0.02 24.15
C PHE A 91 6.12 -1.23 23.91
N LEU A 92 7.35 -1.09 23.41
CA LEU A 92 8.20 -2.25 23.18
C LEU A 92 8.70 -2.79 24.52
N ILE A 93 8.67 -4.12 24.66
CA ILE A 93 9.24 -4.83 25.82
C ILE A 93 10.76 -4.62 25.87
N SER A 94 11.40 -4.57 24.70
CA SER A 94 12.81 -4.20 24.60
C SER A 94 12.94 -2.68 24.69
N PRO A 95 13.82 -2.14 25.56
CA PRO A 95 14.02 -0.70 25.68
C PRO A 95 14.73 -0.08 24.47
N PHE A 96 15.13 -0.91 23.50
CA PHE A 96 15.84 -0.50 22.31
C PHE A 96 15.41 -1.26 21.04
N ILE A 97 15.71 -0.62 19.92
CA ILE A 97 15.55 -1.11 18.56
C ILE A 97 16.95 -1.14 17.93
N ILE A 98 17.23 -2.15 17.10
CA ILE A 98 18.50 -2.28 16.36
C ILE A 98 18.20 -2.11 14.87
N LEU A 99 18.59 -0.97 14.31
CA LEU A 99 18.42 -0.64 12.89
C LEU A 99 19.68 -0.01 12.35
N GLY A 100 19.78 0.08 11.02
CA GLY A 100 20.85 0.79 10.35
C GLY A 100 20.94 2.23 10.84
N ARG A 101 22.17 2.69 11.06
CA ARG A 101 22.48 4.08 11.40
C ARG A 101 21.91 5.03 10.35
N GLY A 102 21.45 6.20 10.78
CA GLY A 102 21.05 7.31 9.91
C GLY A 102 19.55 7.46 9.71
N LEU A 103 18.76 6.65 10.42
CA LEU A 103 17.33 6.91 10.64
C LEU A 103 17.13 7.94 11.76
N ASP A 104 16.07 8.73 11.65
CA ASP A 104 15.56 9.65 12.68
C ASP A 104 15.32 8.92 14.02
N PRO A 105 15.55 9.52 15.20
CA PRO A 105 16.03 10.89 15.49
C PRO A 105 17.55 11.08 15.37
N LEU A 106 18.28 10.08 14.89
CA LEU A 106 19.74 10.15 14.81
C LEU A 106 20.15 10.65 13.42
N ASP A 107 20.65 11.89 13.37
CA ASP A 107 21.25 12.45 12.16
C ASP A 107 22.32 11.49 11.60
N GLY A 108 22.19 11.18 10.30
CA GLY A 108 23.16 10.39 9.55
C GLY A 108 23.41 10.99 8.17
N THR A 109 24.43 10.48 7.49
CA THR A 109 24.61 10.78 6.07
C THR A 109 23.47 10.16 5.26
N ILE A 110 23.11 10.71 4.10
CA ILE A 110 22.08 10.04 3.26
C ILE A 110 22.50 8.62 2.86
N GLN A 111 23.80 8.40 2.69
CA GLN A 111 24.31 7.07 2.40
C GLN A 111 23.91 6.09 3.52
N GLN A 112 24.12 6.48 4.77
CA GLN A 112 23.67 5.72 5.95
C GLN A 112 22.14 5.55 5.98
N TRP A 113 21.38 6.60 5.63
CA TRP A 113 19.93 6.48 5.51
C TRP A 113 19.51 5.46 4.45
N PHE A 114 20.12 5.46 3.25
CA PHE A 114 19.85 4.45 2.23
C PHE A 114 20.25 3.04 2.67
N GLU A 115 21.38 2.91 3.37
CA GLU A 115 21.84 1.64 3.94
C GLU A 115 20.83 1.09 4.96
N ALA A 116 20.27 1.97 5.79
CA ALA A 116 19.21 1.64 6.73
C ALA A 116 17.89 1.29 6.03
N GLN A 117 17.47 2.03 4.99
CA GLN A 117 16.29 1.69 4.18
C GLN A 117 16.46 0.33 3.50
N ALA A 118 17.63 0.06 2.93
CA ALA A 118 17.93 -1.22 2.30
C ALA A 118 17.91 -2.37 3.31
N GLN A 119 18.26 -2.13 4.58
CA GLN A 119 18.11 -3.10 5.66
C GLN A 119 16.65 -3.37 5.99
N ILE A 120 15.87 -2.31 6.18
CA ILE A 120 14.44 -2.42 6.46
C ILE A 120 13.75 -3.20 5.32
N GLU A 121 14.00 -2.84 4.07
CA GLU A 121 13.42 -3.51 2.91
C GLU A 121 13.75 -5.01 2.89
N ARG A 122 15.03 -5.40 2.98
CA ARG A 122 15.38 -6.82 2.93
C ARG A 122 14.78 -7.62 4.08
N SER A 123 14.75 -7.04 5.29
CA SER A 123 14.15 -7.68 6.45
C SER A 123 12.64 -7.84 6.31
N ASN A 124 11.95 -6.81 5.83
CA ASN A 124 10.50 -6.86 5.56
C ASN A 124 10.16 -7.87 4.46
N LEU A 125 10.92 -7.90 3.37
CA LEU A 125 10.71 -8.87 2.29
C LEU A 125 10.97 -10.32 2.74
N LYS A 126 11.93 -10.54 3.64
CA LYS A 126 12.34 -11.89 4.08
C LYS A 126 11.45 -12.47 5.16
N TYR A 127 11.00 -11.64 6.09
CA TYR A 127 10.32 -12.10 7.32
C TYR A 127 8.89 -11.58 7.45
N GLY A 128 8.50 -10.60 6.63
CA GLY A 128 7.24 -9.90 6.75
C GLY A 128 6.06 -10.57 6.08
N THR A 129 4.94 -10.50 6.79
CA THR A 129 3.60 -10.79 6.30
C THR A 129 2.79 -9.50 6.33
N ASP A 130 2.65 -8.84 5.19
CA ASP A 130 1.70 -7.74 5.04
C ASP A 130 0.26 -8.26 5.22
N ILE A 131 -0.52 -7.64 6.11
CA ILE A 131 -1.86 -8.10 6.46
C ILE A 131 -2.86 -7.95 5.30
N TYR A 132 -2.65 -7.00 4.37
CA TYR A 132 -3.43 -6.91 3.14
C TYR A 132 -3.07 -8.05 2.18
N HIS A 133 -1.79 -8.37 2.00
CA HIS A 133 -1.38 -9.53 1.20
C HIS A 133 -1.97 -10.83 1.77
N ALA A 134 -1.90 -11.00 3.09
CA ALA A 134 -2.48 -12.16 3.76
C ALA A 134 -4.02 -12.18 3.74
N ALA A 135 -4.67 -11.02 3.64
CA ALA A 135 -6.12 -10.92 3.45
C ALA A 135 -6.54 -11.48 2.08
N LEU A 136 -5.90 -11.04 0.99
CA LEU A 136 -6.15 -11.59 -0.34
C LEU A 136 -5.90 -13.10 -0.41
N TRP A 137 -4.83 -13.56 0.24
CA TRP A 137 -4.51 -14.97 0.36
C TRP A 137 -5.62 -15.78 1.05
N GLN A 138 -6.21 -15.28 2.14
CA GLN A 138 -7.32 -15.96 2.82
C GLN A 138 -8.51 -16.19 1.87
N ILE A 139 -8.89 -15.18 1.09
CA ILE A 139 -9.97 -15.28 0.10
C ILE A 139 -9.59 -16.31 -0.97
N ALA A 140 -8.38 -16.24 -1.53
CA ALA A 140 -7.91 -17.16 -2.56
C ALA A 140 -7.89 -18.62 -2.07
N LEU A 141 -7.46 -18.89 -0.83
CA LEU A 141 -7.50 -20.24 -0.25
C LEU A 141 -8.93 -20.74 -0.04
N ALA A 142 -9.84 -19.87 0.40
CA ALA A 142 -11.24 -20.23 0.58
C ALA A 142 -11.90 -20.59 -0.77
N LEU A 143 -11.65 -19.80 -1.81
CA LEU A 143 -12.11 -20.07 -3.17
C LEU A 143 -11.48 -21.35 -3.75
N ALA A 144 -10.17 -21.55 -3.56
CA ALA A 144 -9.49 -22.78 -3.98
C ALA A 144 -10.10 -24.01 -3.31
N ALA A 145 -10.45 -23.92 -2.02
CA ALA A 145 -11.12 -25.00 -1.32
C ALA A 145 -12.56 -25.25 -1.81
N ARG A 146 -13.34 -24.18 -2.05
CA ARG A 146 -14.69 -24.28 -2.62
C ARG A 146 -14.68 -24.99 -3.98
N ASN A 147 -13.63 -24.75 -4.77
CA ASN A 147 -13.49 -25.30 -6.13
C ASN A 147 -12.65 -26.59 -6.20
N GLY A 148 -12.29 -27.21 -5.06
CA GLY A 148 -11.62 -28.51 -5.04
C GLY A 148 -10.11 -28.51 -5.32
N TYR A 149 -9.47 -27.35 -5.43
CA TYR A 149 -8.02 -27.22 -5.63
C TYR A 149 -7.21 -27.32 -4.33
N LEU A 150 -7.86 -27.19 -3.18
CA LEU A 150 -7.26 -27.31 -1.86
C LEU A 150 -8.24 -28.02 -0.91
N SER A 151 -7.74 -28.81 0.05
CA SER A 151 -8.64 -29.41 1.04
C SER A 151 -9.23 -28.33 1.95
N SER A 152 -10.56 -28.39 2.18
CA SER A 152 -11.26 -27.43 3.03
C SER A 152 -10.66 -27.35 4.44
N SER A 153 -10.23 -28.48 5.01
CA SER A 153 -9.57 -28.49 6.33
C SER A 153 -8.23 -27.75 6.34
N LYS A 154 -7.39 -27.91 5.31
CA LYS A 154 -6.11 -27.20 5.20
C LYS A 154 -6.33 -25.70 4.99
N ALA A 155 -7.26 -25.33 4.11
CA ALA A 155 -7.61 -23.93 3.86
C ALA A 155 -8.12 -23.25 5.15
N LYS A 156 -9.09 -23.86 5.85
CA LYS A 156 -9.62 -23.35 7.12
C LYS A 156 -8.53 -23.21 8.18
N ALA A 157 -7.63 -24.19 8.31
CA ALA A 157 -6.52 -24.10 9.27
C ALA A 157 -5.60 -22.90 8.99
N LEU A 158 -5.21 -22.71 7.72
CA LEU A 158 -4.34 -21.61 7.30
C LEU A 158 -5.01 -20.23 7.47
N VAL A 159 -6.29 -20.11 7.09
CA VAL A 159 -7.08 -18.88 7.29
C VAL A 159 -7.19 -18.56 8.78
N ASN A 160 -7.53 -19.55 9.61
CA ASN A 160 -7.65 -19.36 11.06
C ASN A 160 -6.31 -19.02 11.71
N ASN A 161 -5.19 -19.58 11.24
CA ASN A 161 -3.86 -19.22 11.74
C ASN A 161 -3.57 -17.73 11.55
N GLN A 162 -3.90 -17.19 10.38
CA GLN A 162 -3.71 -15.76 10.11
C GLN A 162 -4.62 -14.89 10.98
N LEU A 163 -5.92 -15.22 11.05
CA LEU A 163 -6.88 -14.49 11.88
C LEU A 163 -6.47 -14.49 13.37
N ASN A 164 -6.04 -15.65 13.89
CA ASN A 164 -5.53 -15.77 15.24
C ASN A 164 -4.28 -14.91 15.45
N THR A 165 -3.38 -14.88 14.47
CA THR A 165 -2.12 -14.12 14.55
C THR A 165 -2.37 -12.62 14.59
N ILE A 166 -3.22 -12.06 13.72
CA ILE A 166 -3.55 -10.62 13.77
C ILE A 166 -4.29 -10.23 15.05
N SER A 167 -4.96 -11.20 15.70
CA SER A 167 -5.72 -11.00 16.93
C SER A 167 -4.87 -11.07 18.21
N LEU A 168 -3.59 -11.45 18.11
CA LEU A 168 -2.70 -11.47 19.26
C LEU A 168 -2.44 -10.04 19.77
N PRO A 169 -2.49 -9.79 21.09
CA PRO A 169 -2.26 -8.45 21.64
C PRO A 169 -0.93 -7.81 21.24
N GLY A 170 0.13 -8.61 21.07
CA GLY A 170 1.45 -8.11 20.65
C GLY A 170 1.50 -7.59 19.20
N ASN A 171 0.47 -7.88 18.40
CA ASN A 171 0.35 -7.40 17.01
C ASN A 171 -0.65 -6.24 16.89
N ARG A 172 -1.11 -5.67 18.01
CA ARG A 172 -2.14 -4.63 18.09
C ARG A 172 -1.55 -3.30 18.57
N ALA A 173 -2.01 -2.21 17.98
CA ALA A 173 -1.55 -0.86 18.27
C ALA A 173 -2.29 -0.27 19.48
N THR A 174 -1.90 -0.68 20.70
CA THR A 174 -2.56 -0.29 21.98
C THR A 174 -1.77 0.71 22.83
N ALA A 175 -0.63 1.18 22.34
CA ALA A 175 0.23 2.09 23.07
C ALA A 175 -0.38 3.49 23.25
N PRO A 176 -0.06 4.23 24.32
CA PRO A 176 -0.51 5.61 24.52
C PRO A 176 -0.10 6.60 23.43
N LEU A 177 0.92 6.26 22.63
CA LEU A 177 1.34 7.09 21.51
C LEU A 177 0.40 6.98 20.30
N PHE A 178 -0.36 5.88 20.16
CA PHE A 178 -1.31 5.72 19.07
C PHE A 178 -2.61 6.43 19.43
N LEU A 179 -2.81 7.60 18.83
CA LEU A 179 -4.00 8.42 19.06
C LEU A 179 -4.99 8.23 17.90
N TYR A 180 -5.98 7.38 18.13
CA TYR A 180 -7.06 7.15 17.17
C TYR A 180 -7.94 8.40 17.09
N GLY A 181 -8.21 8.86 15.86
CA GLY A 181 -8.89 10.14 15.64
C GLY A 181 -8.12 11.35 16.17
N ASN A 182 -6.80 11.23 16.33
CA ASN A 182 -5.91 12.22 16.94
C ASN A 182 -6.18 12.53 18.42
N GLN A 183 -6.95 11.69 19.13
CA GLN A 183 -7.29 11.96 20.54
C GLN A 183 -7.44 10.72 21.44
N LEU A 184 -7.92 9.60 20.91
CA LEU A 184 -8.33 8.46 21.72
C LEU A 184 -7.19 7.44 21.81
N VAL A 185 -6.81 7.07 23.03
CA VAL A 185 -5.98 5.89 23.28
C VAL A 185 -6.88 4.67 23.40
N ILE A 186 -6.57 3.60 22.68
CA ILE A 186 -7.25 2.32 22.77
C ILE A 186 -6.30 1.32 23.45
N ASP A 187 -6.51 1.01 24.72
CA ASP A 187 -5.68 0.07 25.49
C ASP A 187 -6.14 -1.40 25.36
N ASP A 188 -7.41 -1.62 25.02
CA ASP A 188 -7.98 -2.93 24.71
C ASP A 188 -7.53 -3.43 23.33
N ALA A 189 -6.61 -4.40 23.33
CA ALA A 189 -6.09 -5.02 22.11
C ALA A 189 -7.15 -5.66 21.22
N GLY A 190 -8.28 -6.09 21.78
CA GLY A 190 -9.39 -6.64 20.98
C GLY A 190 -10.09 -5.59 20.12
N LYS A 191 -9.91 -4.29 20.44
CA LYS A 191 -10.56 -3.16 19.75
C LYS A 191 -9.60 -2.35 18.88
N ALA A 192 -8.29 -2.52 19.06
CA ALA A 192 -7.26 -1.76 18.36
C ALA A 192 -6.95 -2.33 16.96
N PHE A 193 -6.38 -1.50 16.10
CA PHE A 193 -5.85 -1.95 14.82
C PHE A 193 -4.65 -2.88 14.99
N SER A 194 -4.46 -3.78 14.02
CA SER A 194 -3.27 -4.59 13.87
C SER A 194 -2.19 -3.80 13.14
N PHE A 195 -0.92 -4.09 13.42
CA PHE A 195 0.18 -3.56 12.61
C PHE A 195 0.16 -4.17 11.21
N ARG A 196 0.51 -3.34 10.21
CA ARG A 196 0.54 -3.65 8.78
C ARG A 196 1.37 -4.89 8.47
N LEU A 197 2.62 -4.91 8.91
CA LEU A 197 3.49 -6.06 8.69
C LEU A 197 3.55 -6.89 9.98
N LEU A 198 3.22 -8.17 9.88
CA LEU A 198 3.46 -9.15 10.95
C LEU A 198 4.82 -9.80 10.73
N THR A 199 5.60 -9.90 11.80
CA THR A 199 6.88 -10.60 11.81
C THR A 199 6.81 -11.88 12.63
N SER A 200 7.63 -12.86 12.26
CA SER A 200 7.86 -14.05 13.07
C SER A 200 8.46 -13.72 14.44
N ASN A 201 9.39 -12.75 14.49
CA ASN A 201 10.10 -12.34 15.69
C ASN A 201 10.40 -10.83 15.70
N TYR A 202 10.52 -10.27 16.90
CA TYR A 202 10.98 -8.89 17.06
C TYR A 202 12.44 -8.75 16.60
N TYR A 203 13.32 -9.64 17.08
CA TYR A 203 14.70 -9.76 16.62
C TYR A 203 14.78 -10.69 15.42
N ASN A 204 15.29 -10.19 14.30
CA ASN A 204 15.50 -10.96 13.08
C ASN A 204 16.99 -10.97 12.75
N LYS A 205 17.50 -12.11 12.28
CA LYS A 205 18.83 -12.12 11.65
C LYS A 205 18.75 -11.30 10.37
N ASP A 206 19.76 -10.49 10.10
CA ASP A 206 19.83 -9.80 8.82
C ASP A 206 19.79 -10.85 7.67
N PRO A 207 19.02 -10.63 6.59
CA PRO A 207 18.96 -11.58 5.47
C PRO A 207 20.31 -11.93 4.83
N PHE A 208 21.35 -11.12 4.99
CA PHE A 208 22.71 -11.43 4.54
C PHE A 208 23.52 -12.29 5.52
N TYR A 209 23.01 -12.59 6.71
CA TYR A 209 23.64 -13.49 7.65
C TYR A 209 23.86 -14.89 7.04
N GLY A 210 25.07 -15.43 7.22
CA GLY A 210 25.51 -16.69 6.62
C GLY A 210 25.83 -16.61 5.12
N GLY A 211 25.69 -15.45 4.48
CA GLY A 211 25.97 -15.22 3.07
C GLY A 211 27.26 -14.45 2.80
N ARG A 212 27.60 -14.24 1.52
CA ARG A 212 28.79 -13.48 1.10
C ARG A 212 28.78 -12.00 1.50
N TYR A 213 27.61 -11.46 1.84
CA TYR A 213 27.44 -10.08 2.26
C TYR A 213 27.52 -9.87 3.79
N GLN A 214 27.64 -10.94 4.59
CA GLN A 214 27.67 -10.81 6.05
C GLN A 214 28.78 -9.87 6.54
N ASN A 215 29.95 -9.84 5.87
CA ASN A 215 31.07 -8.99 6.26
C ASN A 215 30.87 -7.49 5.98
N PHE A 216 29.79 -7.13 5.28
CA PHE A 216 29.38 -5.74 5.08
C PHE A 216 28.43 -5.26 6.19
N LEU A 217 27.98 -6.17 7.05
CA LEU A 217 27.22 -5.87 8.24
C LEU A 217 28.19 -5.61 9.40
N SER A 218 28.00 -4.51 10.09
CA SER A 218 28.76 -4.15 11.28
C SER A 218 27.81 -3.55 12.32
N TRP A 219 28.29 -3.35 13.55
CA TRP A 219 27.51 -2.73 14.62
C TRP A 219 28.38 -1.78 15.43
N ASP A 220 27.80 -0.72 15.99
CA ASP A 220 28.53 0.29 16.78
C ASP A 220 28.25 0.24 18.29
N TYR A 221 27.52 -0.77 18.74
CA TYR A 221 27.22 -1.02 20.15
C TYR A 221 28.07 -2.14 20.75
N ASN A 222 28.05 -2.28 22.09
CA ASN A 222 28.71 -3.38 22.77
C ASN A 222 27.71 -4.54 23.00
N PRO A 223 27.85 -5.69 22.31
CA PRO A 223 26.92 -6.80 22.45
C PRO A 223 26.88 -7.41 23.85
N SER A 224 27.98 -7.32 24.62
CA SER A 224 28.01 -7.78 26.01
C SER A 224 27.14 -6.93 26.93
N ILE A 225 27.05 -5.62 26.66
CA ILE A 225 26.17 -4.72 27.41
C ILE A 225 24.71 -5.00 27.04
N LEU A 226 24.41 -5.22 25.75
CA LEU A 226 23.06 -5.58 25.32
C LEU A 226 22.59 -6.89 25.96
N ALA A 227 23.40 -7.94 25.88
CA ALA A 227 23.09 -9.24 26.48
C ALA A 227 22.84 -9.16 28.00
N ALA A 228 23.57 -8.31 28.72
CA ALA A 228 23.38 -8.14 30.16
C ALA A 228 22.05 -7.45 30.52
N ASN A 229 21.45 -6.70 29.59
CA ASN A 229 20.21 -5.94 29.80
C ASN A 229 19.02 -6.50 28.99
N ASP A 230 19.22 -7.59 28.26
CA ASP A 230 18.18 -8.21 27.46
C ASP A 230 17.22 -9.02 28.35
N PRO A 231 15.92 -8.68 28.39
CA PRO A 231 14.95 -9.40 29.21
C PRO A 231 14.78 -10.88 28.81
N GLU A 232 15.16 -11.24 27.58
CA GLU A 232 15.09 -12.61 27.07
C GLU A 232 16.38 -13.42 27.35
N GLY A 233 17.42 -12.80 27.92
CA GLY A 233 18.64 -13.49 28.37
C GLY A 233 19.53 -14.03 27.24
N HIS A 234 19.48 -13.41 26.06
CA HIS A 234 20.32 -13.82 24.93
C HIS A 234 21.82 -13.60 25.17
N SER A 235 22.67 -14.41 24.54
CA SER A 235 24.13 -14.27 24.63
C SER A 235 24.66 -13.07 23.84
N PRO A 236 25.87 -12.57 24.11
CA PRO A 236 26.46 -11.48 23.33
C PRO A 236 26.58 -11.77 21.82
N ASP A 237 26.76 -13.04 21.43
CA ASP A 237 26.87 -13.43 20.03
C ASP A 237 25.52 -13.38 19.30
N PHE A 238 24.40 -13.48 20.03
CA PHE A 238 23.06 -13.34 19.45
C PHE A 238 22.91 -11.99 18.75
N PHE A 239 23.30 -10.90 19.41
CA PHE A 239 23.19 -9.51 18.94
C PHE A 239 24.13 -9.13 17.80
N ARG A 240 24.92 -10.08 17.29
CA ARG A 240 25.70 -9.88 16.07
C ARG A 240 24.80 -10.18 14.86
N TYR A 241 24.71 -9.24 13.93
CA TYR A 241 23.93 -9.36 12.69
C TYR A 241 22.42 -9.51 12.93
N ILE A 242 21.88 -8.74 13.88
CA ILE A 242 20.44 -8.71 14.20
C ILE A 242 19.89 -7.34 13.83
N SER A 243 18.80 -7.34 13.06
CA SER A 243 17.93 -6.18 12.90
C SER A 243 16.63 -6.43 13.68
N SER A 244 16.12 -5.41 14.37
CA SER A 244 14.78 -5.47 14.92
C SER A 244 13.72 -5.10 13.88
N TRP A 245 12.49 -5.52 14.13
CA TRP A 245 11.34 -5.12 13.34
C TRP A 245 11.09 -3.60 13.40
N SER A 246 10.85 -2.99 12.23
CA SER A 246 10.71 -1.53 12.08
C SER A 246 9.37 -1.07 11.52
N ASP A 247 8.50 -1.97 11.04
CA ASP A 247 7.20 -1.58 10.49
C ASP A 247 6.08 -1.83 11.50
N TRP A 248 5.74 -0.78 12.24
CA TRP A 248 4.71 -0.78 13.27
C TRP A 248 3.52 0.11 12.89
N LYS A 249 3.19 0.21 11.59
CA LYS A 249 2.11 1.09 11.10
C LYS A 249 0.75 0.40 11.18
N PRO A 250 -0.22 0.85 11.99
CA PRO A 250 -1.59 0.36 11.94
C PRO A 250 -2.41 1.13 10.88
N LEU A 251 -2.25 0.78 9.61
CA LEU A 251 -2.91 1.47 8.48
C LEU A 251 -4.39 1.11 8.39
N THR A 252 -5.25 2.11 8.23
CA THR A 252 -6.72 1.93 8.22
C THR A 252 -7.19 1.02 7.09
N GLY A 253 -6.72 1.24 5.86
CA GLY A 253 -7.19 0.46 4.72
C GLY A 253 -6.79 -1.02 4.79
N GLU A 254 -5.55 -1.30 5.18
CA GLU A 254 -5.08 -2.68 5.37
C GLU A 254 -5.78 -3.38 6.53
N ASN A 255 -6.12 -2.65 7.60
CA ASN A 255 -6.94 -3.19 8.66
C ASN A 255 -8.37 -3.47 8.18
N ALA A 256 -8.93 -2.67 7.27
CA ALA A 256 -10.22 -2.98 6.66
C ALA A 256 -10.16 -4.30 5.89
N TRP A 257 -9.10 -4.52 5.09
CA TRP A 257 -8.83 -5.79 4.43
C TRP A 257 -8.72 -6.96 5.41
N ALA A 258 -7.88 -6.81 6.43
CA ALA A 258 -7.52 -7.87 7.36
C ALA A 258 -8.60 -8.20 8.39
N GLN A 259 -9.51 -7.26 8.70
CA GLN A 259 -10.49 -7.41 9.78
C GLN A 259 -11.94 -7.40 9.29
N LEU A 260 -12.26 -6.66 8.23
CA LEU A 260 -13.63 -6.45 7.74
C LEU A 260 -13.91 -7.09 6.38
N ILE A 261 -12.89 -7.38 5.56
CA ILE A 261 -13.09 -7.96 4.22
C ILE A 261 -12.75 -9.45 4.23
N ALA A 262 -11.46 -9.80 4.29
CA ALA A 262 -11.03 -11.15 3.96
C ALA A 262 -11.49 -12.24 4.92
N PRO A 263 -11.40 -12.08 6.27
CA PRO A 263 -11.91 -13.11 7.17
C PRO A 263 -13.42 -13.31 7.00
N LEU A 264 -14.16 -12.24 6.73
CA LEU A 264 -15.61 -12.29 6.53
C LEU A 264 -15.97 -12.99 5.21
N GLN A 265 -15.27 -12.68 4.12
CA GLN A 265 -15.45 -13.36 2.83
C GLN A 265 -15.07 -14.85 2.93
N ALA A 266 -13.96 -15.17 3.59
CA ALA A 266 -13.55 -16.56 3.80
C ALA A 266 -14.58 -17.33 4.65
N GLU A 267 -15.06 -16.73 5.75
CA GLU A 267 -16.10 -17.32 6.60
C GLU A 267 -17.43 -17.51 5.81
N TYR A 268 -17.81 -16.54 4.99
CA TYR A 268 -18.96 -16.65 4.10
C TYR A 268 -18.81 -17.81 3.10
N ILE A 269 -17.65 -17.92 2.43
CA ILE A 269 -17.34 -19.00 1.48
C ILE A 269 -17.34 -20.38 2.16
N PHE A 270 -16.75 -20.49 3.34
CA PHE A 270 -16.59 -21.76 4.06
C PHE A 270 -17.87 -22.32 4.68
N ASN A 271 -18.91 -21.49 4.79
CA ASN A 271 -20.20 -21.82 5.40
C ASN A 271 -21.35 -21.63 4.40
N ASP A 272 -21.07 -21.69 3.09
CA ASP A 272 -22.07 -21.62 2.01
C ASP A 272 -23.04 -20.43 2.16
N GLY A 273 -22.46 -19.28 2.52
CA GLY A 273 -23.16 -18.01 2.68
C GLY A 273 -23.91 -17.82 4.01
N LYS A 274 -23.74 -18.74 4.97
CA LYS A 274 -24.44 -18.72 6.26
C LYS A 274 -23.45 -18.71 7.45
N PRO A 275 -22.64 -17.66 7.59
CA PRO A 275 -21.68 -17.58 8.68
C PRO A 275 -22.39 -17.46 10.05
N SER A 276 -21.81 -18.07 11.08
CA SER A 276 -22.34 -17.98 12.45
C SER A 276 -21.94 -16.66 13.10
N SER A 277 -22.87 -15.97 13.76
CA SER A 277 -22.60 -14.75 14.56
C SER A 277 -21.55 -14.99 15.66
N SER A 278 -21.37 -16.26 16.09
CA SER A 278 -20.38 -16.64 17.08
C SER A 278 -18.98 -16.94 16.53
N SER A 279 -18.80 -16.90 15.20
CA SER A 279 -17.52 -17.15 14.53
C SER A 279 -16.45 -16.14 14.96
N THR A 280 -15.19 -16.59 15.00
CA THR A 280 -14.06 -15.73 15.36
C THR A 280 -13.92 -14.54 14.40
N ALA A 281 -14.18 -14.76 13.10
CA ALA A 281 -14.11 -13.72 12.08
C ALA A 281 -15.11 -12.58 12.36
N ILE A 282 -16.40 -12.92 12.60
CA ILE A 282 -17.43 -11.92 12.89
C ILE A 282 -17.16 -11.21 14.23
N LYS A 283 -16.77 -11.94 15.28
CA LYS A 283 -16.42 -11.32 16.57
C LYS A 283 -15.25 -10.35 16.45
N ASN A 284 -14.20 -10.73 15.73
CA ASN A 284 -13.07 -9.84 15.47
C ASN A 284 -13.53 -8.60 14.70
N ALA A 285 -14.36 -8.76 13.67
CA ALA A 285 -14.86 -7.64 12.88
C ALA A 285 -15.72 -6.67 13.73
N ILE A 286 -16.66 -7.18 14.53
CA ILE A 286 -17.50 -6.37 15.43
C ILE A 286 -16.63 -5.60 16.43
N ASN A 287 -15.67 -6.25 17.08
CA ASN A 287 -14.82 -5.58 18.06
C ASN A 287 -13.97 -4.47 17.42
N SER A 288 -13.52 -4.70 16.19
CA SER A 288 -12.68 -3.76 15.44
C SER A 288 -13.42 -2.49 15.00
N LEU A 289 -14.76 -2.51 14.93
CA LEU A 289 -15.56 -1.32 14.63
C LEU A 289 -15.29 -0.16 15.59
N TYR A 290 -14.82 -0.46 16.81
CA TYR A 290 -14.44 0.58 17.77
C TYR A 290 -13.26 1.42 17.26
N ALA A 291 -12.16 0.80 16.81
CA ALA A 291 -11.05 1.55 16.21
C ALA A 291 -11.47 2.28 14.94
N PHE A 292 -12.24 1.66 14.04
CA PHE A 292 -12.75 2.37 12.85
C PHE A 292 -13.57 3.61 13.23
N SER A 293 -14.52 3.48 14.16
CA SER A 293 -15.31 4.63 14.60
C SER A 293 -14.46 5.70 15.28
N ALA A 294 -13.39 5.33 15.99
CA ALA A 294 -12.44 6.28 16.58
C ALA A 294 -11.65 7.04 15.51
N MET A 295 -11.40 6.43 14.35
CA MET A 295 -10.67 7.02 13.24
C MET A 295 -11.52 7.95 12.37
N GLN A 296 -12.84 7.95 12.57
CA GLN A 296 -13.77 8.72 11.76
C GLN A 296 -13.86 10.19 12.18
N THR A 297 -13.71 11.08 11.20
CA THR A 297 -13.85 12.53 11.35
C THR A 297 -15.30 12.99 11.22
N ALA A 298 -15.58 14.23 11.61
CA ALA A 298 -16.89 14.85 11.43
C ALA A 298 -17.24 15.07 9.95
N VAL A 299 -16.26 15.30 9.07
CA VAL A 299 -16.46 15.29 7.60
C VAL A 299 -16.99 13.94 7.09
N GLY A 300 -16.68 12.84 7.78
CA GLY A 300 -17.09 11.48 7.38
C GLY A 300 -15.95 10.57 6.95
N ALA A 301 -14.80 11.16 6.62
CA ALA A 301 -13.58 10.43 6.24
C ALA A 301 -12.93 9.72 7.43
N PHE A 302 -12.19 8.66 7.14
CA PHE A 302 -11.32 7.97 8.08
C PHE A 302 -9.86 8.37 7.83
N TYR A 303 -9.13 8.65 8.90
CA TYR A 303 -7.69 8.90 8.82
C TYR A 303 -6.91 7.69 8.31
N TYR A 304 -5.80 7.93 7.62
CA TYR A 304 -4.90 6.92 7.07
C TYR A 304 -4.29 6.01 8.15
N ALA A 305 -3.88 6.61 9.27
CA ALA A 305 -3.35 5.90 10.43
C ALA A 305 -3.64 6.72 11.71
N PRO A 306 -3.69 6.08 12.90
CA PRO A 306 -3.65 6.79 14.17
C PRO A 306 -2.48 7.78 14.21
N ALA A 307 -2.61 8.90 14.92
CA ALA A 307 -1.48 9.79 15.14
C ALA A 307 -0.41 9.13 16.03
N GLY A 308 0.81 9.67 15.96
CA GLY A 308 1.99 9.16 16.68
C GLY A 308 2.68 7.97 16.01
N VAL A 309 2.23 7.57 14.82
CA VAL A 309 2.86 6.50 14.04
C VAL A 309 4.18 7.00 13.44
N LEU A 310 5.26 6.28 13.74
CA LEU A 310 6.56 6.43 13.10
C LEU A 310 6.71 5.36 12.03
N ASP A 311 7.15 5.76 10.85
CA ASP A 311 7.55 4.88 9.76
C ASP A 311 9.09 4.82 9.63
N GLY A 312 9.59 4.08 8.64
CA GLY A 312 11.03 3.96 8.40
C GLY A 312 11.71 5.25 7.93
N GLN A 313 10.96 6.30 7.62
CA GLN A 313 11.41 7.59 7.07
C GLN A 313 11.07 8.79 7.97
N GLY A 314 10.21 8.63 8.98
CA GLY A 314 9.84 9.68 9.93
C GLY A 314 8.42 9.49 10.50
N MET A 315 7.84 10.56 11.04
CA MET A 315 6.46 10.54 11.54
C MET A 315 5.46 10.68 10.39
N ILE A 316 4.41 9.84 10.37
CA ILE A 316 3.29 10.03 9.44
C ILE A 316 2.55 11.30 9.85
N PRO A 317 2.30 12.26 8.91
CA PRO A 317 1.59 13.49 9.24
C PRO A 317 0.22 13.20 9.87
N PRO A 318 -0.07 13.77 11.05
CA PRO A 318 -1.40 13.65 11.64
C PRO A 318 -2.41 14.33 10.72
N GLY A 319 -3.60 13.76 10.65
CA GLY A 319 -4.67 14.30 9.81
C GLY A 319 -4.70 13.78 8.37
N LEU A 320 -3.71 13.00 7.94
CA LEU A 320 -3.66 12.42 6.60
C LEU A 320 -4.85 11.47 6.35
N VAL A 321 -5.47 11.61 5.19
CA VAL A 321 -6.56 10.76 4.69
C VAL A 321 -6.13 10.18 3.35
N SER A 322 -6.20 8.86 3.21
CA SER A 322 -6.11 8.17 1.91
C SER A 322 -7.51 7.84 1.41
N ILE A 323 -7.83 8.22 0.18
CA ILE A 323 -9.15 7.94 -0.41
C ILE A 323 -9.30 6.45 -0.72
N GLU A 324 -8.21 5.77 -1.09
CA GLU A 324 -8.22 4.33 -1.36
C GLU A 324 -8.58 3.54 -0.09
N ASP A 325 -8.04 3.95 1.07
CA ASP A 325 -8.36 3.37 2.37
C ASP A 325 -9.84 3.55 2.69
N ASN A 326 -10.41 4.72 2.41
CA ASN A 326 -11.82 4.99 2.63
C ASN A 326 -12.73 4.08 1.76
N PHE A 327 -12.33 3.74 0.53
CA PHE A 327 -13.05 2.72 -0.26
C PHE A 327 -12.95 1.32 0.33
N THR A 328 -11.79 0.93 0.88
CA THR A 328 -11.67 -0.37 1.56
C THR A 328 -12.49 -0.45 2.85
N VAL A 329 -12.56 0.65 3.62
CA VAL A 329 -13.44 0.76 4.79
C VAL A 329 -14.91 0.64 4.36
N LEU A 330 -15.31 1.34 3.30
CA LEU A 330 -16.66 1.21 2.73
C LEU A 330 -16.97 -0.25 2.43
N ALA A 331 -16.14 -0.94 1.64
CA ALA A 331 -16.32 -2.35 1.30
C ALA A 331 -16.46 -3.24 2.55
N GLY A 332 -15.53 -3.10 3.51
CA GLY A 332 -15.53 -3.87 4.75
C GLY A 332 -16.78 -3.67 5.61
N LEU A 333 -17.21 -2.40 5.81
CA LEU A 333 -18.43 -2.08 6.55
C LEU A 333 -19.67 -2.69 5.88
N GLN A 334 -19.71 -2.70 4.55
CA GLN A 334 -20.83 -3.24 3.79
C GLN A 334 -20.92 -4.75 3.85
N ILE A 335 -19.79 -5.43 3.68
CA ILE A 335 -19.69 -6.88 3.82
C ILE A 335 -20.15 -7.29 5.23
N LEU A 336 -19.63 -6.63 6.28
CA LEU A 336 -20.05 -6.91 7.64
C LEU A 336 -21.54 -6.63 7.85
N ARG A 337 -22.06 -5.49 7.37
CA ARG A 337 -23.49 -5.13 7.48
C ARG A 337 -24.39 -6.21 6.90
N HIS A 338 -24.08 -6.69 5.70
CA HIS A 338 -24.85 -7.75 5.03
C HIS A 338 -24.77 -9.08 5.76
N ILE A 339 -23.59 -9.46 6.24
CA ILE A 339 -23.43 -10.66 7.07
C ILE A 339 -24.30 -10.56 8.33
N LEU A 340 -24.17 -9.46 9.08
CA LEU A 340 -24.87 -9.27 10.35
C LEU A 340 -26.39 -9.24 10.20
N ARG A 341 -26.93 -8.64 9.13
CA ARG A 341 -28.37 -8.65 8.81
C ARG A 341 -28.91 -10.06 8.56
N ASN A 342 -28.06 -10.98 8.12
CA ASN A 342 -28.40 -12.37 7.82
C ASN A 342 -28.00 -13.36 8.93
N THR A 343 -27.43 -12.89 10.03
CA THR A 343 -27.10 -13.72 11.20
C THR A 343 -28.14 -13.59 12.32
N GLU A 344 -27.99 -14.39 13.39
CA GLU A 344 -28.80 -14.27 14.61
C GLU A 344 -28.70 -12.84 15.19
N GLN A 345 -29.85 -12.22 15.47
CA GLN A 345 -29.93 -10.85 15.97
C GLN A 345 -29.74 -10.81 17.49
N THR A 346 -28.49 -10.71 17.93
CA THR A 346 -28.14 -10.46 19.33
C THR A 346 -28.03 -8.95 19.63
N ALA A 347 -27.88 -8.57 20.89
CA ALA A 347 -27.68 -7.17 21.28
C ALA A 347 -26.37 -6.61 20.70
N GLU A 348 -25.32 -7.43 20.63
CA GLU A 348 -24.03 -7.09 20.03
C GLU A 348 -24.17 -6.87 18.53
N VAL A 349 -24.94 -7.72 17.84
CA VAL A 349 -25.21 -7.57 16.40
C VAL A 349 -26.01 -6.30 16.11
N ALA A 350 -27.05 -6.02 16.91
CA ALA A 350 -27.83 -4.79 16.78
C ALA A 350 -26.98 -3.53 17.01
N SER A 351 -26.11 -3.56 18.02
CA SER A 351 -25.17 -2.47 18.31
C SER A 351 -24.14 -2.27 17.17
N ALA A 352 -23.58 -3.37 16.65
CA ALA A 352 -22.67 -3.33 15.52
C ALA A 352 -23.34 -2.75 14.26
N LEU A 353 -24.57 -3.17 13.95
CA LEU A 353 -25.35 -2.62 12.84
C LEU A 353 -25.60 -1.12 13.00
N HIS A 354 -25.88 -0.65 14.21
CA HIS A 354 -26.03 0.78 14.50
C HIS A 354 -24.71 1.55 14.31
N ASN A 355 -23.59 1.03 14.80
CA ASN A 355 -22.28 1.67 14.62
C ASN A 355 -21.88 1.74 13.14
N ILE A 356 -22.17 0.69 12.37
CA ILE A 356 -21.96 0.68 10.92
C ILE A 356 -22.83 1.74 10.24
N ASP A 357 -24.10 1.86 10.65
CA ASP A 357 -25.00 2.87 10.11
C ASP A 357 -24.50 4.30 10.37
N VAL A 358 -24.04 4.59 11.59
CA VAL A 358 -23.39 5.88 11.92
C VAL A 358 -22.17 6.13 11.03
N MET A 359 -21.30 5.13 10.89
CA MET A 359 -20.10 5.27 10.07
C MET A 359 -20.41 5.52 8.59
N LEU A 360 -21.45 4.90 8.05
CA LEU A 360 -21.82 5.06 6.64
C LEU A 360 -22.64 6.32 6.36
N ASN A 361 -23.64 6.59 7.21
CA ASN A 361 -24.73 7.53 6.93
C ASN A 361 -24.75 8.77 7.84
N GLY A 362 -23.89 8.81 8.87
CA GLY A 362 -23.78 9.94 9.77
C GLY A 362 -24.44 9.73 11.14
N GLY A 363 -24.14 10.62 12.07
CA GLY A 363 -24.59 10.57 13.46
C GLY A 363 -23.45 10.78 14.45
N LYS A 364 -23.69 10.46 15.72
CA LYS A 364 -22.70 10.70 16.78
C LYS A 364 -21.63 9.60 16.80
N THR A 365 -20.37 9.98 16.58
CA THR A 365 -19.22 9.09 16.70
C THR A 365 -18.93 8.72 18.15
N ILE A 366 -18.11 7.69 18.38
CA ILE A 366 -17.64 7.34 19.73
C ILE A 366 -16.77 8.43 20.36
N ASN A 367 -16.20 9.30 19.53
CA ASN A 367 -15.43 10.47 19.92
C ASN A 367 -16.30 11.67 20.35
N GLY A 368 -17.62 11.58 20.15
CA GLY A 368 -18.60 12.53 20.68
C GLY A 368 -19.02 13.65 19.74
N TRP A 369 -18.39 13.80 18.57
CA TRP A 369 -18.82 14.73 17.52
C TRP A 369 -19.81 14.07 16.55
N GLU A 370 -20.60 14.91 15.87
CA GLU A 370 -21.52 14.50 14.80
C GLU A 370 -20.75 14.37 13.48
N THR A 371 -20.79 13.19 12.86
CA THR A 371 -20.23 12.93 11.54
C THR A 371 -21.29 12.98 10.44
N LEU A 372 -20.91 13.44 9.26
CA LEU A 372 -21.72 13.37 8.04
C LEU A 372 -21.79 11.94 7.46
N GLY A 373 -20.91 11.05 7.90
CA GLY A 373 -20.81 9.67 7.40
C GLY A 373 -19.96 9.53 6.14
N LEU A 374 -19.43 8.32 5.93
CA LEU A 374 -18.50 7.98 4.86
C LEU A 374 -19.08 8.23 3.46
N LEU A 375 -20.34 7.87 3.23
CA LEU A 375 -20.97 8.05 1.93
C LEU A 375 -21.08 9.52 1.57
N SER A 376 -21.39 10.38 2.55
CA SER A 376 -21.42 11.84 2.36
C SER A 376 -20.04 12.38 2.00
N PHE A 377 -18.98 11.94 2.69
CA PHE A 377 -17.62 12.34 2.36
C PHE A 377 -17.21 11.93 0.94
N ILE A 378 -17.44 10.68 0.56
CA ILE A 378 -17.09 10.19 -0.79
C ILE A 378 -17.82 11.00 -1.86
N TYR A 379 -19.10 11.28 -1.65
CA TYR A 379 -19.92 12.06 -2.60
C TYR A 379 -19.50 13.53 -2.70
N ASN A 380 -19.19 14.18 -1.57
CA ASN A 380 -18.98 15.62 -1.52
C ASN A 380 -17.51 16.05 -1.63
N GLY A 381 -16.56 15.20 -1.24
CA GLY A 381 -15.15 15.59 -1.06
C GLY A 381 -14.12 14.75 -1.81
N ALA A 382 -14.40 13.49 -2.14
CA ALA A 382 -13.37 12.57 -2.64
C ALA A 382 -13.12 12.67 -4.16
N PHE A 383 -14.12 13.12 -4.93
CA PHE A 383 -14.05 13.16 -6.39
C PHE A 383 -13.56 14.52 -6.91
N ASP A 384 -12.53 14.51 -7.75
CA ASP A 384 -12.02 15.68 -8.44
C ASP A 384 -12.84 15.92 -9.72
N ASN A 385 -13.80 16.86 -9.62
CA ASN A 385 -14.63 17.23 -10.76
C ASN A 385 -13.84 17.89 -11.90
N GLU A 386 -12.66 18.47 -11.64
CA GLU A 386 -11.86 19.09 -12.70
C GLU A 386 -11.13 18.02 -13.51
N ASN A 387 -10.43 17.10 -12.83
CA ASN A 387 -9.65 16.05 -13.49
C ASN A 387 -10.45 14.79 -13.79
N GLN A 388 -11.69 14.70 -13.32
CA GLN A 388 -12.61 13.57 -13.51
C GLN A 388 -12.05 12.24 -12.97
N VAL A 389 -11.28 12.30 -11.88
CA VAL A 389 -10.69 11.19 -11.14
C VAL A 389 -10.93 11.35 -9.64
N PHE A 390 -10.68 10.32 -8.85
CA PHE A 390 -10.64 10.49 -7.39
C PHE A 390 -9.31 11.09 -6.94
N PHE A 391 -9.36 11.98 -5.95
CA PHE A 391 -8.15 12.39 -5.24
C PHE A 391 -7.47 11.17 -4.63
N THR A 392 -6.14 11.15 -4.57
CA THR A 392 -5.43 10.04 -3.91
C THR A 392 -5.43 10.22 -2.39
N GLN A 393 -5.24 11.46 -1.94
CA GLN A 393 -5.10 11.79 -0.53
C GLN A 393 -5.53 13.23 -0.23
N GLY A 394 -5.49 13.60 1.04
CA GLY A 394 -5.64 14.96 1.54
C GLY A 394 -5.52 15.00 3.05
N SER A 395 -5.91 16.11 3.67
CA SER A 395 -5.78 16.32 5.11
C SER A 395 -7.07 16.81 5.75
N ILE A 396 -7.30 16.38 7.00
CA ILE A 396 -8.25 16.95 7.96
C ILE A 396 -7.46 17.22 9.24
N ASN A 397 -7.36 18.48 9.63
CA ASN A 397 -6.59 18.92 10.80
C ASN A 397 -7.45 18.89 12.06
N ASN A 398 -8.70 19.34 11.97
CA ASN A 398 -9.67 19.34 13.06
C ASN A 398 -10.71 18.21 12.86
N PRO A 399 -10.60 17.09 13.60
CA PRO A 399 -11.48 15.95 13.44
C PRO A 399 -12.96 16.23 13.76
N SER A 400 -13.27 17.33 14.44
CA SER A 400 -14.63 17.67 14.89
C SER A 400 -15.40 18.60 13.95
N LEU A 401 -14.74 19.20 12.96
CA LEU A 401 -15.36 20.08 11.97
C LEU A 401 -15.84 19.29 10.76
N GLN A 402 -17.03 19.65 10.25
CA GLN A 402 -17.65 18.98 9.09
C GLN A 402 -17.18 19.57 7.74
N ASN A 403 -16.37 20.63 7.78
CA ASN A 403 -15.92 21.43 6.65
C ASN A 403 -14.40 21.69 6.67
N ASP A 404 -13.61 20.68 7.06
CA ASP A 404 -12.15 20.79 7.24
C ASP A 404 -11.38 19.94 6.21
N TRP A 405 -12.06 19.45 5.17
CA TRP A 405 -11.41 18.64 4.13
C TRP A 405 -10.56 19.49 3.20
N SER A 406 -9.29 19.11 3.08
CA SER A 406 -8.37 19.72 2.13
C SER A 406 -7.74 18.64 1.25
N PRO A 407 -8.29 18.37 0.05
CA PRO A 407 -7.72 17.37 -0.85
C PRO A 407 -6.35 17.81 -1.35
N ASP A 408 -5.50 16.84 -1.65
CA ASP A 408 -4.28 17.08 -2.42
C ASP A 408 -4.66 17.38 -3.87
N THR A 409 -4.57 18.66 -4.24
CA THR A 409 -4.91 19.17 -5.59
C THR A 409 -3.68 19.26 -6.50
N SER A 410 -2.57 18.62 -6.12
CA SER A 410 -1.43 18.49 -7.03
C SER A 410 -1.88 17.81 -8.33
N ARG A 411 -1.53 18.40 -9.47
CA ARG A 411 -1.87 17.85 -10.81
C ARG A 411 -0.84 16.84 -11.28
N GLU A 412 -0.11 16.27 -10.34
CA GLU A 412 1.03 15.43 -10.62
C GLU A 412 0.59 14.01 -10.77
N LEU A 413 0.67 13.52 -12.00
CA LEU A 413 0.24 12.17 -12.33
C LEU A 413 1.00 11.12 -11.52
N SER A 414 2.25 11.41 -11.12
CA SER A 414 3.07 10.53 -10.26
C SER A 414 2.60 10.50 -8.80
N GLY A 415 1.76 11.45 -8.37
CA GLY A 415 1.08 11.43 -7.07
C GLY A 415 -0.35 10.87 -7.14
N MET A 416 -0.87 10.63 -8.35
CA MET A 416 -2.23 10.14 -8.58
C MET A 416 -2.21 8.62 -8.74
N SER A 417 -2.75 7.91 -7.75
CA SER A 417 -2.82 6.45 -7.73
C SER A 417 -3.77 5.91 -8.81
N VAL A 418 -3.35 4.85 -9.51
CA VAL A 418 -4.27 4.05 -10.33
C VAL A 418 -5.28 3.33 -9.44
N ASN A 419 -4.81 2.80 -8.31
CA ASN A 419 -5.57 1.91 -7.44
C ASN A 419 -6.80 2.61 -6.83
N VAL A 420 -6.71 3.88 -6.45
CA VAL A 420 -7.87 4.61 -5.88
C VAL A 420 -9.08 4.60 -6.82
N ASN A 421 -8.85 4.75 -8.13
CA ASN A 421 -9.90 4.76 -9.14
C ASN A 421 -10.46 3.35 -9.41
N LEU A 422 -9.60 2.33 -9.38
CA LEU A 422 -10.02 0.92 -9.50
C LEU A 422 -10.85 0.49 -8.29
N LEU A 423 -10.42 0.82 -7.07
CA LEU A 423 -11.15 0.52 -5.84
C LEU A 423 -12.47 1.30 -5.77
N ALA A 424 -12.54 2.52 -6.31
CA ALA A 424 -13.80 3.24 -6.42
C ALA A 424 -14.83 2.44 -7.25
N ILE A 425 -14.43 1.95 -8.42
CA ILE A 425 -15.28 1.09 -9.27
C ILE A 425 -15.66 -0.19 -8.51
N SER A 426 -14.67 -0.84 -7.87
CA SER A 426 -14.86 -2.12 -7.21
C SER A 426 -15.68 -2.08 -5.92
N ALA A 427 -15.57 -1.02 -5.13
CA ALA A 427 -16.24 -0.88 -3.83
C ALA A 427 -17.55 -0.10 -3.91
N LEU A 428 -17.60 1.01 -4.64
CA LEU A 428 -18.81 1.83 -4.77
C LEU A 428 -19.78 1.25 -5.80
N GLY A 429 -19.25 0.64 -6.85
CA GLY A 429 -20.01 0.08 -7.97
C GLY A 429 -20.29 1.09 -9.07
N VAL A 430 -20.37 0.58 -10.30
CA VAL A 430 -20.53 1.35 -11.54
C VAL A 430 -21.81 2.19 -11.52
N GLU A 431 -22.93 1.60 -11.11
CA GLU A 431 -24.22 2.29 -11.01
C GLU A 431 -24.17 3.50 -10.09
N THR A 432 -23.54 3.35 -8.92
CA THR A 432 -23.46 4.45 -7.94
C THR A 432 -22.57 5.57 -8.46
N LEU A 433 -21.42 5.25 -9.06
CA LEU A 433 -20.54 6.24 -9.66
C LEU A 433 -21.27 7.08 -10.71
N ASP A 434 -21.98 6.43 -11.63
CA ASP A 434 -22.73 7.11 -12.69
C ASP A 434 -23.92 7.91 -12.12
N LYS A 435 -24.59 7.39 -11.11
CA LYS A 435 -25.70 8.08 -10.42
C LYS A 435 -25.23 9.33 -9.65
N TRP A 436 -24.06 9.26 -9.02
CA TRP A 436 -23.57 10.33 -8.13
C TRP A 436 -22.86 11.43 -8.90
N PHE A 437 -21.99 11.07 -9.82
CA PHE A 437 -21.07 12.01 -10.48
C PHE A 437 -21.46 12.31 -11.94
N GLY A 438 -22.43 11.57 -12.48
CA GLY A 438 -22.97 11.77 -13.82
C GLY A 438 -22.82 10.51 -14.68
N GLU A 439 -23.77 10.31 -15.60
CA GLU A 439 -23.80 9.15 -16.50
C GLU A 439 -22.47 8.98 -17.25
N GLY A 440 -21.91 7.77 -17.25
CA GLY A 440 -20.63 7.46 -17.89
C GLY A 440 -19.38 7.82 -17.10
N THR A 441 -19.50 8.32 -15.86
CA THR A 441 -18.34 8.64 -15.02
C THR A 441 -17.46 7.41 -14.79
N ALA A 442 -18.04 6.25 -14.49
CA ALA A 442 -17.28 5.03 -14.25
C ALA A 442 -16.50 4.57 -15.50
N ARG A 443 -17.12 4.69 -16.69
CA ARG A 443 -16.42 4.43 -17.97
C ARG A 443 -15.31 5.44 -18.23
N ASN A 444 -15.52 6.72 -17.90
CA ASN A 444 -14.51 7.75 -18.06
C ASN A 444 -13.30 7.54 -17.12
N LEU A 445 -13.55 7.14 -15.87
CA LEU A 445 -12.51 6.74 -14.92
C LEU A 445 -11.62 5.64 -15.50
N TRP A 446 -12.22 4.58 -16.03
CA TRP A 446 -11.45 3.53 -16.72
C TRP A 446 -10.65 4.09 -17.89
N ARG A 447 -11.25 4.93 -18.74
CA ARG A 447 -10.55 5.52 -19.89
C ARG A 447 -9.31 6.33 -19.46
N ILE A 448 -9.39 7.08 -18.37
CA ILE A 448 -8.25 7.84 -17.84
C ILE A 448 -7.18 6.87 -17.31
N VAL A 449 -7.57 5.89 -16.49
CA VAL A 449 -6.66 4.86 -15.96
C VAL A 449 -5.98 4.08 -17.09
N ARG A 450 -6.73 3.67 -18.11
CA ARG A 450 -6.22 2.99 -19.31
C ARG A 450 -5.17 3.84 -20.02
N ASN A 451 -5.49 5.11 -20.28
CA ASN A 451 -4.66 5.95 -21.14
C ASN A 451 -3.46 6.56 -20.42
N GLN A 452 -3.50 6.72 -19.10
CA GLN A 452 -2.42 7.36 -18.33
C GLN A 452 -1.72 6.38 -17.38
N GLY A 453 -2.48 5.47 -16.76
CA GLY A 453 -1.96 4.42 -15.89
C GLY A 453 -1.67 3.10 -16.59
N GLY A 454 -1.99 2.96 -17.88
CA GLY A 454 -1.80 1.74 -18.65
C GLY A 454 -0.33 1.37 -18.85
N TYR A 455 -0.06 0.08 -19.05
CA TYR A 455 1.22 -0.42 -19.56
C TYR A 455 0.95 -1.02 -20.94
N PHE A 456 1.58 -0.45 -21.96
CA PHE A 456 1.36 -0.82 -23.36
C PHE A 456 2.60 -1.46 -23.97
N GLN A 457 2.39 -2.50 -24.77
CA GLN A 457 3.43 -3.11 -25.59
C GLN A 457 2.85 -3.35 -26.98
N ASN A 458 3.51 -2.81 -28.02
CA ASN A 458 3.03 -2.86 -29.41
C ASN A 458 1.58 -2.34 -29.56
N ASP A 459 1.27 -1.23 -28.90
CA ASP A 459 -0.06 -0.60 -28.85
C ASP A 459 -1.18 -1.44 -28.20
N GLU A 460 -0.86 -2.59 -27.61
CA GLU A 460 -1.80 -3.41 -26.85
C GLU A 460 -1.68 -3.11 -25.35
N LEU A 461 -2.83 -2.96 -24.68
CA LEU A 461 -2.89 -2.78 -23.22
C LEU A 461 -2.58 -4.12 -22.54
N TRP A 462 -1.39 -4.22 -21.94
CA TRP A 462 -0.97 -5.43 -21.24
C TRP A 462 -1.39 -5.43 -19.77
N GLY A 463 -1.46 -4.25 -19.15
CA GLY A 463 -1.80 -4.08 -17.74
C GLY A 463 -1.85 -2.61 -17.34
N VAL A 464 -1.74 -2.35 -16.04
CA VAL A 464 -1.62 -0.99 -15.48
C VAL A 464 -0.48 -0.91 -14.46
N GLY A 465 0.04 0.29 -14.24
CA GLY A 465 1.08 0.61 -13.27
C GLY A 465 0.52 1.00 -11.89
N TYR A 466 1.28 1.82 -11.16
CA TYR A 466 0.91 2.29 -9.82
C TYR A 466 0.30 3.70 -9.83
N THR A 467 0.77 4.57 -10.73
CA THR A 467 0.32 5.96 -10.83
C THR A 467 -0.22 6.28 -12.22
N LEU A 468 -0.86 7.43 -12.38
CA LEU A 468 -1.26 7.96 -13.68
C LEU A 468 -0.06 8.49 -14.50
N ASN A 469 1.17 8.47 -13.97
CA ASN A 469 2.38 8.79 -14.75
C ASN A 469 2.94 7.57 -15.50
N ASN A 470 2.24 6.44 -15.51
CA ASN A 470 2.77 5.21 -16.10
C ASN A 470 2.91 5.26 -17.61
N HIS A 471 2.01 5.97 -18.30
CA HIS A 471 1.97 6.14 -19.74
C HIS A 471 1.77 7.61 -20.09
N THR A 472 2.87 8.35 -20.09
CA THR A 472 2.92 9.78 -20.42
C THR A 472 3.99 10.04 -21.49
N GLU A 473 3.92 11.21 -22.13
CA GLU A 473 4.91 11.60 -23.14
C GLU A 473 6.28 11.95 -22.54
N VAL A 474 6.34 12.25 -21.24
CA VAL A 474 7.53 12.76 -20.55
C VAL A 474 7.82 11.85 -19.36
N GLU A 475 8.92 11.11 -19.44
CA GLU A 475 9.44 10.23 -18.38
C GLU A 475 8.36 9.28 -17.81
N PRO A 476 7.73 8.44 -18.66
CA PRO A 476 6.76 7.46 -18.20
C PRO A 476 7.39 6.47 -17.21
N GLU A 477 6.60 6.02 -16.23
CA GLU A 477 7.06 4.99 -15.30
C GLU A 477 7.16 3.61 -15.97
N ASP A 478 6.43 3.34 -17.06
CA ASP A 478 6.51 2.11 -17.86
C ASP A 478 6.63 0.83 -17.01
N ILE A 479 5.79 0.72 -15.98
CA ILE A 479 5.74 -0.41 -15.07
C ILE A 479 4.40 -1.12 -15.15
N MET A 480 4.44 -2.45 -15.16
CA MET A 480 3.26 -3.29 -15.07
C MET A 480 3.18 -3.85 -13.65
N SER A 481 2.15 -3.48 -12.90
CA SER A 481 1.88 -4.00 -11.56
C SER A 481 1.00 -5.24 -11.67
N GLY A 482 1.43 -6.36 -11.07
CA GLY A 482 0.69 -7.61 -11.10
C GLY A 482 -0.64 -7.51 -10.36
N GLU A 483 -0.68 -6.82 -9.22
CA GLU A 483 -1.91 -6.64 -8.44
C GLU A 483 -2.85 -5.62 -9.07
N ASN A 484 -2.36 -4.46 -9.51
CA ASN A 484 -3.22 -3.43 -10.08
C ASN A 484 -3.78 -3.87 -11.44
N SER A 485 -3.01 -4.60 -12.24
CA SER A 485 -3.51 -5.17 -13.50
C SER A 485 -4.61 -6.20 -13.24
N ALA A 486 -4.47 -7.04 -12.22
CA ALA A 486 -5.52 -7.97 -11.84
C ALA A 486 -6.75 -7.27 -11.23
N SER A 487 -6.56 -6.23 -10.43
CA SER A 487 -7.65 -5.38 -9.92
C SER A 487 -8.38 -4.66 -11.07
N ALA A 488 -7.66 -4.18 -12.08
CA ALA A 488 -8.22 -3.55 -13.27
C ALA A 488 -9.11 -4.49 -14.08
N ILE A 489 -8.70 -5.75 -14.27
CA ILE A 489 -9.54 -6.80 -14.87
C ILE A 489 -10.84 -6.98 -14.07
N ASN A 490 -10.76 -6.95 -12.73
CA ASN A 490 -11.94 -7.07 -11.87
C ASN A 490 -12.90 -5.88 -12.04
N ALA A 491 -12.38 -4.65 -12.05
CA ALA A 491 -13.13 -3.42 -12.27
C ALA A 491 -13.77 -3.38 -13.67
N LEU A 492 -13.06 -3.80 -14.71
CA LEU A 492 -13.58 -3.93 -16.07
C LEU A 492 -14.76 -4.90 -16.15
N ARG A 493 -14.69 -6.04 -15.46
CA ARG A 493 -15.81 -6.99 -15.41
C ARG A 493 -17.07 -6.37 -14.80
N MET A 494 -16.94 -5.48 -13.82
CA MET A 494 -18.07 -4.73 -13.29
C MET A 494 -18.64 -3.74 -14.31
N LEU A 495 -17.77 -3.00 -15.01
CA LEU A 495 -18.18 -2.07 -16.08
C LEU A 495 -18.93 -2.82 -17.18
N ILE A 496 -18.39 -3.95 -17.63
CA ILE A 496 -19.01 -4.81 -18.65
C ILE A 496 -20.36 -5.32 -18.15
N ASN A 497 -20.43 -5.87 -16.94
CA ASN A 497 -21.67 -6.41 -16.37
C ASN A 497 -22.79 -5.35 -16.31
N TYR A 498 -22.47 -4.14 -15.82
CA TYR A 498 -23.43 -3.06 -15.71
C TYR A 498 -23.89 -2.52 -17.06
N TYR A 499 -22.95 -2.10 -17.92
CA TYR A 499 -23.30 -1.46 -19.19
C TYR A 499 -23.91 -2.44 -20.20
N SER A 500 -23.48 -3.71 -20.23
CA SER A 500 -24.15 -4.72 -21.06
C SER A 500 -25.57 -5.01 -20.57
N GLY A 501 -25.81 -4.97 -19.25
CA GLY A 501 -27.15 -5.09 -18.65
C GLY A 501 -28.09 -3.95 -19.07
N LEU A 502 -27.55 -2.77 -19.38
CA LEU A 502 -28.29 -1.63 -19.96
C LEU A 502 -28.42 -1.70 -21.49
N GLY A 503 -27.83 -2.70 -22.15
CA GLY A 503 -27.80 -2.81 -23.61
C GLY A 503 -26.86 -1.81 -24.29
N LEU A 504 -25.89 -1.26 -23.56
CA LEU A 504 -24.86 -0.36 -24.08
C LEU A 504 -23.65 -1.16 -24.62
N ASP A 505 -22.92 -0.56 -25.56
CA ASP A 505 -21.75 -1.19 -26.17
C ASP A 505 -20.54 -1.24 -25.21
N THR A 506 -20.05 -2.46 -24.99
CA THR A 506 -18.94 -2.83 -24.09
C THR A 506 -17.74 -3.42 -24.82
N GLN A 507 -17.70 -3.40 -26.16
CA GLN A 507 -16.64 -4.06 -26.93
C GLN A 507 -15.23 -3.58 -26.59
N ASP A 508 -15.05 -2.28 -26.31
CA ASP A 508 -13.78 -1.71 -25.88
C ASP A 508 -13.34 -2.22 -24.51
N LEU A 509 -14.26 -2.26 -23.55
CA LEU A 509 -14.02 -2.78 -22.20
C LEU A 509 -13.69 -4.29 -22.23
N GLU A 510 -14.42 -5.05 -23.05
CA GLU A 510 -14.17 -6.48 -23.26
C GLU A 510 -12.80 -6.72 -23.91
N ALA A 511 -12.44 -5.92 -24.90
CA ALA A 511 -11.12 -5.99 -25.55
C ALA A 511 -9.99 -5.67 -24.58
N ASP A 512 -10.13 -4.61 -23.77
CA ASP A 512 -9.14 -4.24 -22.75
C ASP A 512 -9.01 -5.35 -21.68
N ALA A 513 -10.13 -5.92 -21.23
CA ALA A 513 -10.12 -6.99 -20.22
C ALA A 513 -9.43 -8.25 -20.73
N LEU A 514 -9.78 -8.69 -21.96
CA LEU A 514 -9.16 -9.84 -22.60
C LEU A 514 -7.67 -9.59 -22.86
N SER A 515 -7.30 -8.41 -23.36
CA SER A 515 -5.90 -8.05 -23.62
C SER A 515 -5.06 -8.13 -22.35
N MET A 516 -5.55 -7.59 -21.23
CA MET A 516 -4.83 -7.70 -19.96
C MET A 516 -4.83 -9.13 -19.42
N GLU A 517 -5.91 -9.90 -19.54
CA GLU A 517 -5.94 -11.31 -19.10
C GLU A 517 -4.93 -12.17 -19.86
N ASP A 518 -4.80 -11.96 -21.17
CA ASP A 518 -3.87 -12.70 -22.03
C ASP A 518 -2.42 -12.29 -21.79
N ASN A 519 -2.16 -11.02 -21.45
CA ASN A 519 -0.81 -10.49 -21.28
C ASN A 519 -0.31 -10.47 -19.83
N LEU A 520 -1.19 -10.57 -18.83
CA LEU A 520 -0.79 -10.69 -17.42
C LEU A 520 0.12 -11.90 -17.19
N ILE A 521 -0.04 -12.94 -18.01
CA ILE A 521 0.79 -14.15 -18.04
C ILE A 521 2.29 -13.85 -18.17
N ASN A 522 2.64 -12.71 -18.77
CA ASN A 522 4.02 -12.28 -18.96
C ASN A 522 4.70 -11.94 -17.62
N LEU A 523 3.93 -11.59 -16.59
CA LEU A 523 4.43 -11.46 -15.21
C LEU A 523 4.49 -12.80 -14.45
N ARG A 524 4.15 -13.94 -15.07
CA ARG A 524 4.29 -15.24 -14.40
C ARG A 524 5.77 -15.63 -14.31
N SER A 525 6.16 -16.18 -13.16
CA SER A 525 7.57 -16.44 -12.81
C SER A 525 8.33 -17.35 -13.78
N ASP A 526 7.63 -18.15 -14.59
CA ASP A 526 8.22 -19.02 -15.62
C ASP A 526 8.21 -18.44 -17.04
N GLN A 527 7.54 -17.29 -17.26
CA GLN A 527 7.49 -16.58 -18.54
C GLN A 527 8.34 -15.31 -18.53
N TYR A 528 8.40 -14.62 -17.39
CA TYR A 528 8.98 -13.29 -17.24
C TYR A 528 10.32 -13.06 -17.94
N LEU A 529 11.29 -13.96 -17.79
CA LEU A 529 12.63 -13.79 -18.39
C LEU A 529 12.65 -13.89 -19.92
N ALA A 530 11.63 -14.49 -20.53
CA ALA A 530 11.49 -14.53 -21.98
C ALA A 530 10.86 -13.24 -22.54
N ILE A 531 10.35 -12.37 -21.67
CA ILE A 531 9.66 -11.13 -22.02
C ILE A 531 10.63 -9.96 -21.91
N GLY A 532 10.67 -9.11 -22.93
CA GLY A 532 11.52 -7.92 -22.97
C GLY A 532 10.91 -6.72 -22.28
N PHE A 533 10.58 -6.80 -20.98
CA PHE A 533 10.13 -5.63 -20.23
C PHE A 533 11.23 -4.55 -20.18
N ILE A 534 10.81 -3.28 -20.22
CA ILE A 534 11.71 -2.14 -20.04
C ILE A 534 12.34 -2.21 -18.64
N ASP A 535 13.67 -2.09 -18.56
CA ASP A 535 14.46 -2.23 -17.33
C ASP A 535 14.13 -3.49 -16.51
N ALA A 536 13.79 -4.59 -17.18
CA ALA A 536 13.56 -5.88 -16.55
C ALA A 536 14.76 -6.28 -15.68
N THR A 537 14.49 -6.88 -14.52
CA THR A 537 15.52 -7.53 -13.70
C THR A 537 16.31 -8.55 -14.54
N PRO A 538 17.64 -8.38 -14.68
CA PRO A 538 18.48 -9.31 -15.44
C PRO A 538 18.42 -10.76 -14.92
N GLU A 539 18.60 -11.74 -15.81
CA GLU A 539 18.46 -13.16 -15.48
C GLU A 539 19.37 -13.59 -14.32
N GLU A 540 20.59 -13.06 -14.26
CA GLU A 540 21.57 -13.36 -13.22
C GLU A 540 21.12 -12.92 -11.82
N PHE A 541 20.19 -11.97 -11.73
CA PHE A 541 19.65 -11.44 -10.47
C PHE A 541 18.22 -11.90 -10.18
N PHE A 542 17.56 -12.52 -11.16
CA PHE A 542 16.20 -13.01 -11.01
C PHE A 542 16.11 -14.24 -10.09
N ILE A 543 15.18 -14.18 -9.13
CA ILE A 543 14.90 -15.28 -8.20
C ILE A 543 13.95 -16.28 -8.87
N LYS A 544 14.50 -17.37 -9.38
CA LYS A 544 13.72 -18.44 -10.03
C LYS A 544 12.90 -19.22 -9.00
N LEU A 545 11.60 -19.33 -9.24
CA LEU A 545 10.71 -20.14 -8.41
C LEU A 545 10.98 -21.65 -8.68
N PRO A 546 11.22 -22.48 -7.64
CA PRO A 546 11.36 -23.92 -7.81
C PRO A 546 10.08 -24.54 -8.37
N LYS A 547 10.20 -25.46 -9.34
CA LYS A 547 9.03 -26.15 -9.94
C LYS A 547 8.15 -26.86 -8.92
N SER A 548 8.71 -27.32 -7.81
CA SER A 548 7.98 -27.96 -6.70
C SER A 548 7.04 -27.00 -5.96
N MET A 549 7.18 -25.69 -6.16
CA MET A 549 6.30 -24.67 -5.59
C MET A 549 5.21 -24.23 -6.58
N GLY A 550 5.11 -24.86 -7.76
CA GLY A 550 4.14 -24.45 -8.77
C GLY A 550 4.57 -23.17 -9.49
N ARG A 551 3.66 -22.20 -9.61
CA ARG A 551 3.83 -20.95 -10.35
C ARG A 551 3.30 -19.78 -9.54
N ALA A 552 3.82 -18.59 -9.81
CA ALA A 552 3.39 -17.37 -9.15
C ALA A 552 3.47 -16.19 -10.13
N TYR A 553 2.70 -15.15 -9.86
CA TYR A 553 2.84 -13.87 -10.55
C TYR A 553 3.79 -12.97 -9.74
N LEU A 554 4.62 -12.22 -10.47
CA LEU A 554 5.50 -11.23 -9.87
C LEU A 554 4.69 -10.01 -9.43
N TYR A 555 5.22 -9.28 -8.44
CA TYR A 555 4.59 -8.05 -7.97
C TYR A 555 4.60 -6.94 -9.02
N ALA A 556 5.72 -6.81 -9.76
CA ALA A 556 5.82 -5.87 -10.87
C ALA A 556 6.81 -6.36 -11.95
N SER A 557 6.77 -5.70 -13.12
CA SER A 557 7.66 -5.95 -14.26
C SER A 557 9.11 -5.48 -14.04
N ARG A 558 9.32 -4.49 -13.18
CA ARG A 558 10.65 -3.96 -12.86
C ARG A 558 10.70 -3.46 -11.43
N ARG A 559 11.91 -3.21 -10.93
CA ARG A 559 12.08 -2.50 -9.66
C ARG A 559 11.76 -1.02 -9.86
N PHE A 560 10.96 -0.46 -8.96
CA PHE A 560 10.58 0.95 -9.03
C PHE A 560 10.29 1.47 -7.61
N ALA A 561 10.77 2.67 -7.31
CA ALA A 561 10.50 3.32 -6.04
C ALA A 561 9.09 3.92 -6.09
N LEU A 562 8.17 3.41 -5.27
CA LEU A 562 6.82 3.95 -5.25
C LEU A 562 6.81 5.32 -4.56
N PRO A 563 6.00 6.26 -5.05
CA PRO A 563 5.86 7.58 -4.43
C PRO A 563 5.23 7.46 -3.04
N PHE A 564 5.45 8.47 -2.19
CA PHE A 564 4.80 8.56 -0.88
C PHE A 564 3.25 8.50 -1.03
N PRO A 565 2.51 7.81 -0.15
CA PRO A 565 2.93 7.15 1.11
C PRO A 565 3.34 5.68 0.97
N PHE A 566 3.55 5.18 -0.26
CA PHE A 566 3.96 3.80 -0.49
C PHE A 566 5.45 3.66 -0.18
N LEU A 567 5.78 3.51 1.10
CA LEU A 567 7.16 3.31 1.61
C LEU A 567 7.71 1.90 1.28
N TRP A 568 7.38 1.40 0.10
CA TRP A 568 7.60 0.05 -0.40
C TRP A 568 8.09 0.16 -1.85
N ASN A 569 9.04 -0.67 -2.27
CA ASN A 569 9.46 -0.69 -3.67
C ASN A 569 8.66 -1.73 -4.46
N ALA A 570 8.25 -1.38 -5.67
CA ALA A 570 7.88 -2.38 -6.66
C ALA A 570 9.10 -3.30 -6.89
N ASN A 571 8.86 -4.60 -6.95
CA ASN A 571 9.91 -5.62 -6.93
C ASN A 571 9.54 -6.74 -7.90
N THR A 572 10.52 -7.31 -8.59
CA THR A 572 10.28 -8.43 -9.53
C THR A 572 10.32 -9.77 -8.79
N LEU A 573 9.59 -9.85 -7.68
CA LEU A 573 9.54 -11.01 -6.79
C LEU A 573 8.18 -11.69 -6.90
N ALA A 574 8.18 -13.02 -6.83
CA ALA A 574 6.94 -13.80 -6.78
C ALA A 574 6.13 -13.38 -5.55
N SER A 575 4.93 -12.86 -5.80
CA SER A 575 4.11 -12.16 -4.81
C SER A 575 2.86 -12.95 -4.43
N LEU A 576 2.58 -12.94 -3.13
CA LEU A 576 1.35 -13.48 -2.57
C LEU A 576 0.12 -12.71 -3.08
N SER A 577 0.13 -11.38 -3.03
CA SER A 577 -1.01 -10.54 -3.41
C SER A 577 -1.33 -10.63 -4.89
N ALA A 578 -0.33 -10.50 -5.77
CA ALA A 578 -0.54 -10.60 -7.22
C ALA A 578 -1.10 -11.98 -7.60
N THR A 579 -0.53 -13.05 -7.04
CA THR A 579 -1.00 -14.42 -7.30
C THR A 579 -2.43 -14.65 -6.77
N SER A 580 -2.76 -14.12 -5.60
CA SER A 580 -4.11 -14.19 -5.04
C SER A 580 -5.12 -13.42 -5.89
N TRP A 581 -4.83 -12.19 -6.31
CA TRP A 581 -5.69 -11.42 -7.20
C TRP A 581 -6.00 -12.13 -8.52
N VAL A 582 -4.98 -12.76 -9.14
CA VAL A 582 -5.20 -13.58 -10.34
C VAL A 582 -6.18 -14.72 -10.06
N LEU A 583 -6.03 -15.42 -8.94
CA LEU A 583 -6.97 -16.49 -8.56
C LEU A 583 -8.39 -15.97 -8.33
N LEU A 584 -8.55 -14.81 -7.70
CA LEU A 584 -9.85 -14.17 -7.52
C LEU A 584 -10.53 -13.92 -8.88
N ASN A 585 -9.79 -13.43 -9.89
CA ASN A 585 -10.31 -13.28 -11.25
C ASN A 585 -10.60 -14.63 -11.93
N LYS A 586 -9.75 -15.64 -11.76
CA LYS A 586 -10.01 -16.99 -12.31
C LYS A 586 -11.26 -17.65 -11.69
N PHE A 587 -11.70 -17.19 -10.52
CA PHE A 587 -12.92 -17.62 -9.84
C PHE A 587 -14.08 -16.61 -9.92
N ASP A 588 -13.95 -15.57 -10.76
CA ASP A 588 -14.98 -14.56 -10.98
C ASP A 588 -15.48 -13.90 -9.68
N PHE A 589 -14.53 -13.49 -8.84
CA PHE A 589 -14.81 -12.99 -7.49
C PHE A 589 -14.31 -11.55 -7.30
N ASN A 590 -15.20 -10.62 -6.97
CA ASN A 590 -14.84 -9.27 -6.51
C ASN A 590 -14.74 -9.24 -4.97
N PRO A 591 -13.53 -9.09 -4.40
CA PRO A 591 -13.37 -9.13 -2.95
C PRO A 591 -14.04 -7.98 -2.19
N LEU A 592 -14.30 -6.86 -2.86
CA LEU A 592 -14.85 -5.64 -2.25
C LEU A 592 -16.37 -5.60 -2.19
N GLN A 593 -17.06 -6.57 -2.79
CA GLN A 593 -18.52 -6.67 -2.75
C GLN A 593 -18.96 -7.89 -1.93
N TYR A 594 -20.07 -7.75 -1.21
CA TYR A 594 -20.61 -8.83 -0.39
C TYR A 594 -20.85 -10.11 -1.22
N GLY A 595 -20.21 -11.21 -0.79
CA GLY A 595 -20.33 -12.51 -1.45
C GLY A 595 -19.56 -12.64 -2.77
N GLY A 596 -18.76 -11.65 -3.16
CA GLY A 596 -17.94 -11.73 -4.36
C GLY A 596 -18.56 -11.23 -5.66
N LYS A 597 -19.75 -10.62 -5.59
CA LYS A 597 -20.56 -10.22 -6.76
C LYS A 597 -19.95 -9.04 -7.54
N PHE A 598 -20.30 -8.89 -8.81
CA PHE A 598 -19.87 -7.75 -9.62
C PHE A 598 -20.89 -6.61 -9.62
N GLU A 599 -22.13 -6.85 -9.18
CA GLU A 599 -23.12 -5.81 -8.96
C GLU A 599 -22.78 -5.01 -7.69
N GLY A 600 -22.76 -3.69 -7.82
CA GLY A 600 -22.57 -2.78 -6.69
C GLY A 600 -23.71 -2.81 -5.68
N GLU A 601 -23.55 -2.05 -4.61
CA GLU A 601 -24.63 -1.72 -3.70
C GLU A 601 -25.41 -0.51 -4.23
N ASP A 602 -26.73 -0.51 -4.04
CA ASP A 602 -27.58 0.65 -4.37
C ASP A 602 -27.53 1.67 -3.22
N TYR A 603 -26.58 2.60 -3.31
CA TYR A 603 -26.49 3.69 -2.35
C TYR A 603 -27.42 4.84 -2.72
N ILE A 604 -28.18 5.35 -1.75
CA ILE A 604 -28.92 6.60 -1.92
C ILE A 604 -27.92 7.73 -2.16
N THR A 605 -28.22 8.63 -3.10
CA THR A 605 -27.40 9.83 -3.33
C THR A 605 -27.40 10.71 -2.07
N PRO A 606 -26.24 10.96 -1.44
CA PRO A 606 -26.15 11.80 -0.26
C PRO A 606 -26.58 13.24 -0.57
N LEU A 607 -26.91 13.99 0.48
CA LEU A 607 -27.16 15.42 0.34
C LEU A 607 -25.85 16.14 -0.04
N ARG A 608 -25.95 17.11 -0.95
CA ARG A 608 -24.84 18.02 -1.23
C ARG A 608 -24.58 18.90 -0.02
N VAL A 609 -23.38 18.79 0.53
CA VAL A 609 -22.90 19.61 1.65
C VAL A 609 -21.47 20.03 1.36
N ASP A 610 -21.13 21.23 1.80
CA ASP A 610 -19.79 21.75 1.63
C ASP A 610 -18.88 21.22 2.73
N VAL A 611 -17.96 20.34 2.35
CA VAL A 611 -17.02 19.69 3.28
C VAL A 611 -15.63 20.31 3.20
N PHE A 612 -15.40 21.23 2.26
CA PHE A 612 -14.09 21.78 2.02
C PHE A 612 -13.76 22.88 3.03
N ASP A 613 -12.48 22.94 3.37
CA ASP A 613 -11.96 24.03 4.17
C ASP A 613 -11.70 25.27 3.30
N HIS A 614 -12.57 26.27 3.43
CA HIS A 614 -12.48 27.54 2.71
C HIS A 614 -11.68 28.61 3.45
N ASP A 615 -11.32 28.38 4.71
CA ASP A 615 -10.66 29.37 5.59
C ASP A 615 -9.13 29.18 5.66
N ASN A 616 -8.54 28.55 4.64
CA ASN A 616 -7.27 27.85 4.74
C ASN A 616 -6.07 28.48 4.01
N GLU A 617 -5.98 29.82 3.97
CA GLU A 617 -4.63 30.40 3.92
C GLU A 617 -3.99 30.17 5.30
N PRO A 618 -2.97 29.30 5.43
CA PRO A 618 -2.34 29.06 6.72
C PRO A 618 -1.85 30.41 7.27
N SER A 619 -2.33 30.76 8.45
CA SER A 619 -1.89 32.00 9.10
C SER A 619 -0.39 31.91 9.40
N GLY A 620 0.39 32.78 8.75
CA GLY A 620 1.83 32.89 8.92
C GLY A 620 2.62 31.92 8.06
N GLY A 621 3.30 32.44 7.02
CA GLY A 621 4.51 31.89 6.39
C GLY A 621 4.53 30.45 5.83
N ALA A 622 3.53 29.62 6.11
CA ALA A 622 3.52 28.20 5.78
C ALA A 622 2.93 27.95 4.40
N LEU A 623 3.34 26.86 3.74
CA LEU A 623 2.81 26.51 2.43
C LEU A 623 1.31 26.21 2.52
N PRO A 624 0.47 26.88 1.71
CA PRO A 624 -0.99 26.72 1.76
C PRO A 624 -1.45 25.36 1.25
N LYS A 625 -0.59 24.66 0.51
CA LYS A 625 -0.84 23.31 -0.01
C LYS A 625 0.48 22.58 -0.22
N THR A 626 0.38 21.28 -0.46
CA THR A 626 1.52 20.48 -0.92
C THR A 626 1.93 20.98 -2.31
N ILE A 627 3.21 21.23 -2.53
CA ILE A 627 3.75 21.68 -3.82
C ILE A 627 5.00 20.90 -4.18
N ARG A 628 5.18 20.58 -5.46
CA ARG A 628 6.46 20.06 -5.94
C ARG A 628 7.38 21.20 -6.33
N VAL A 629 8.63 21.04 -5.99
CA VAL A 629 9.66 22.02 -6.22
C VAL A 629 10.87 21.35 -6.82
N ALA A 630 11.41 21.97 -7.87
CA ALA A 630 12.72 21.63 -8.36
C ALA A 630 13.76 22.33 -7.48
N PHE A 631 14.83 21.61 -7.13
CA PHE A 631 15.94 22.16 -6.38
C PHE A 631 17.27 21.77 -7.03
N GLY A 632 18.19 22.71 -7.14
CA GLY A 632 19.42 22.54 -7.90
C GLY A 632 20.63 23.10 -7.19
N ARG A 633 21.81 22.64 -7.61
CA ARG A 633 23.09 23.09 -7.03
C ARG A 633 23.44 24.54 -7.36
N GLY A 634 22.73 25.16 -8.31
CA GLY A 634 23.03 26.50 -8.82
C GLY A 634 24.49 26.70 -9.16
N ASP A 635 25.12 27.68 -8.50
CA ASP A 635 26.53 28.04 -8.72
C ASP A 635 27.51 27.32 -7.76
N LEU A 636 27.02 26.40 -6.93
CA LEU A 636 27.90 25.49 -6.19
C LEU A 636 28.80 24.76 -7.19
N GLY A 637 30.05 24.52 -6.81
CA GLY A 637 30.98 23.67 -7.58
C GLY A 637 30.45 22.24 -7.76
N PRO A 638 31.26 21.32 -8.28
CA PRO A 638 30.87 19.91 -8.34
C PRO A 638 30.51 19.40 -6.94
N VAL A 639 29.23 19.09 -6.75
CA VAL A 639 28.71 18.48 -5.52
C VAL A 639 28.35 17.04 -5.82
N LYS A 640 28.55 16.16 -4.84
CA LYS A 640 28.18 14.75 -5.01
C LYS A 640 26.69 14.52 -4.84
N LYS A 641 26.03 15.40 -4.06
CA LYS A 641 24.62 15.21 -3.71
C LYS A 641 23.98 16.49 -3.16
N LEU A 642 22.69 16.66 -3.43
CA LEU A 642 21.81 17.70 -2.91
C LEU A 642 20.64 17.10 -2.12
N ILE A 643 20.19 17.80 -1.08
CA ILE A 643 18.98 17.48 -0.31
C ILE A 643 18.14 18.73 -0.17
N LEU A 644 16.84 18.61 -0.38
CA LEU A 644 15.86 19.56 0.13
C LEU A 644 15.15 18.97 1.35
N SER A 645 15.12 19.74 2.43
CA SER A 645 14.43 19.42 3.68
C SER A 645 13.41 20.52 4.02
N PHE A 646 12.42 20.19 4.85
CA PHE A 646 11.40 21.11 5.34
C PHE A 646 11.21 20.97 6.85
N ASN A 647 10.54 21.94 7.46
CA ASN A 647 10.00 21.80 8.81
C ASN A 647 8.60 22.42 8.90
N LEU A 648 7.83 21.97 9.88
CA LEU A 648 6.43 22.39 10.09
C LEU A 648 6.29 23.47 11.18
N ASP A 649 7.35 23.77 11.92
CA ASP A 649 7.32 24.61 13.13
C ASP A 649 8.05 25.96 12.98
N GLY A 650 8.56 26.25 11.78
CA GLY A 650 9.32 27.47 11.48
C GLY A 650 10.66 27.58 12.22
N SER A 651 11.06 26.55 12.98
CA SER A 651 12.33 26.48 13.68
C SER A 651 13.52 26.30 12.71
N GLN A 652 14.75 26.43 13.21
CA GLN A 652 15.96 26.19 12.40
C GLN A 652 16.61 24.82 12.70
N ILE A 653 15.93 23.93 13.43
CA ILE A 653 16.56 22.76 14.05
C ILE A 653 15.86 21.42 13.73
N ASN A 654 14.58 21.41 13.38
CA ASN A 654 13.80 20.18 13.18
C ASN A 654 13.52 19.91 11.69
N TRP A 655 14.53 19.49 10.94
CA TRP A 655 14.43 19.34 9.48
C TRP A 655 14.10 17.92 9.06
N THR A 656 13.01 17.73 8.32
CA THR A 656 12.63 16.48 7.65
C THR A 656 13.04 16.52 6.19
N VAL A 657 13.69 15.46 5.68
CA VAL A 657 14.11 15.40 4.27
C VAL A 657 12.88 15.25 3.38
N ALA A 658 12.68 16.19 2.45
CA ALA A 658 11.67 16.06 1.40
C ALA A 658 12.21 15.23 0.22
N GLY A 659 13.45 15.45 -0.20
CA GLY A 659 14.01 14.71 -1.33
C GLY A 659 15.51 14.92 -1.51
N SER A 660 16.14 14.04 -2.29
CA SER A 660 17.58 14.14 -2.57
C SER A 660 17.91 13.69 -3.99
N THR A 661 19.00 14.23 -4.54
CA THR A 661 19.48 13.91 -5.90
C THR A 661 21.00 13.90 -5.95
N ALA A 662 21.58 12.94 -6.67
CA ALA A 662 23.00 12.94 -7.02
C ALA A 662 23.29 13.79 -8.28
N GLU A 663 22.24 14.21 -8.98
CA GLU A 663 22.32 15.04 -10.16
C GLU A 663 22.40 16.52 -9.80
N SER A 664 22.62 17.39 -10.78
CA SER A 664 22.67 18.85 -10.56
C SER A 664 21.31 19.46 -10.20
N LEU A 665 20.23 18.71 -10.43
CA LEU A 665 18.85 19.10 -10.21
C LEU A 665 18.10 17.91 -9.62
N GLY A 666 17.17 18.18 -8.72
CA GLY A 666 16.30 17.20 -8.09
C GLY A 666 14.90 17.78 -8.01
N ILE A 667 13.91 16.92 -7.84
CA ILE A 667 12.52 17.33 -7.74
C ILE A 667 11.91 16.59 -6.56
N THR A 668 11.20 17.31 -5.69
CA THR A 668 10.49 16.70 -4.56
C THR A 668 9.23 17.48 -4.18
N SER A 669 8.35 16.84 -3.42
CA SER A 669 7.13 17.44 -2.88
C SER A 669 7.35 17.95 -1.46
N LEU A 670 6.92 19.18 -1.22
CA LEU A 670 6.89 19.83 0.09
C LEU A 670 5.47 19.82 0.60
N PRO A 671 5.21 19.33 1.82
CA PRO A 671 3.85 19.21 2.33
C PRO A 671 3.24 20.57 2.65
N ARG A 672 1.92 20.62 2.58
CA ARG A 672 1.13 21.70 3.18
C ARG A 672 1.55 21.92 4.64
N GLY A 673 1.63 23.18 5.06
CA GLY A 673 2.03 23.55 6.42
C GLY A 673 3.54 23.60 6.65
N ALA A 674 4.37 23.28 5.64
CA ALA A 674 5.80 23.55 5.75
C ALA A 674 6.05 25.04 5.94
N GLU A 675 6.74 25.42 7.01
CA GLU A 675 7.03 26.81 7.39
C GLU A 675 8.43 27.26 6.98
N GLY A 676 9.37 26.32 6.88
CA GLY A 676 10.73 26.58 6.44
C GLY A 676 11.26 25.48 5.53
N LEU A 677 12.22 25.84 4.68
CA LEU A 677 12.91 24.94 3.76
C LEU A 677 14.43 25.07 3.92
N GLN A 678 15.16 23.98 3.71
CA GLN A 678 16.61 23.94 3.76
C GLN A 678 17.18 23.14 2.57
N LEU A 679 18.05 23.78 1.78
CA LEU A 679 18.83 23.11 0.75
C LEU A 679 20.24 22.84 1.29
N SER A 680 20.66 21.58 1.24
CA SER A 680 21.96 21.10 1.74
C SER A 680 22.71 20.33 0.66
N PHE A 681 24.04 20.35 0.72
CA PHE A 681 24.89 19.66 -0.26
C PHE A 681 26.06 18.91 0.38
N PHE A 682 26.51 17.86 -0.30
CA PHE A 682 27.69 17.08 0.10
C PHE A 682 28.88 17.40 -0.80
N ASN A 683 29.93 17.97 -0.22
CA ASN A 683 31.14 18.37 -0.93
C ASN A 683 32.22 17.28 -1.00
N GLY A 684 31.90 16.05 -0.58
CA GLY A 684 32.85 14.93 -0.53
C GLY A 684 33.56 14.75 0.81
N VAL A 685 33.52 15.75 1.70
CA VAL A 685 34.12 15.70 3.05
C VAL A 685 33.06 15.79 4.14
N GLY A 686 31.94 16.49 3.89
CA GLY A 686 30.84 16.62 4.84
C GLY A 686 29.60 17.28 4.22
N TRP A 687 28.52 17.31 5.00
CA TRP A 687 27.32 18.07 4.65
C TRP A 687 27.48 19.53 5.04
N ALA A 688 27.05 20.41 4.14
CA ALA A 688 26.93 21.83 4.41
C ALA A 688 25.54 22.29 3.98
N THR A 689 24.95 23.19 4.77
CA THR A 689 23.73 23.90 4.37
C THR A 689 24.12 24.89 3.27
N ALA A 690 23.52 24.76 2.09
CA ALA A 690 23.61 25.79 1.07
C ALA A 690 22.79 27.00 1.49
N CYS A 691 21.52 26.82 1.80
CA CYS A 691 20.63 27.94 2.12
C CYS A 691 19.34 27.48 2.82
N GLN A 692 18.59 28.45 3.35
CA GLN A 692 17.30 28.26 3.99
C GLN A 692 16.28 29.27 3.48
N ILE A 693 15.02 28.87 3.35
CA ILE A 693 13.91 29.73 2.94
C ILE A 693 12.87 29.72 4.04
N ILE A 694 12.79 30.82 4.78
CA ILE A 694 11.79 31.06 5.83
C ILE A 694 11.28 32.49 5.63
N PRO A 695 9.96 32.73 5.47
CA PRO A 695 8.90 31.72 5.39
C PRO A 695 8.93 30.90 4.09
N ALA A 696 8.47 29.65 4.12
CA ALA A 696 8.41 28.76 2.97
C ALA A 696 7.53 29.31 1.84
N THR A 697 6.49 30.10 2.13
CA THR A 697 5.66 30.77 1.11
C THR A 697 6.44 31.64 0.13
N ARG A 698 7.68 32.02 0.43
CA ARG A 698 8.55 32.73 -0.51
C ARG A 698 8.81 31.97 -1.80
N ILE A 699 8.66 30.64 -1.82
CA ILE A 699 8.82 29.85 -3.06
C ILE A 699 7.59 29.88 -3.95
N CYS A 700 6.45 30.37 -3.48
CA CYS A 700 5.24 30.48 -4.28
C CYS A 700 5.37 31.66 -5.26
N LYS A 701 5.16 31.41 -6.55
CA LYS A 701 5.14 32.48 -7.58
C LYS A 701 3.83 33.27 -7.58
N ASP A 702 2.77 32.64 -7.10
CA ASP A 702 1.43 33.21 -7.00
C ASP A 702 0.87 33.04 -5.59
N ASN A 703 -0.16 33.84 -5.26
CA ASN A 703 -0.76 33.86 -3.92
C ASN A 703 -1.47 32.54 -3.57
N ALA A 704 -1.91 31.77 -4.57
CA ALA A 704 -2.53 30.46 -4.38
C ALA A 704 -1.50 29.31 -4.30
N CYS A 705 -0.21 29.64 -4.40
CA CYS A 705 0.92 28.73 -4.53
C CYS A 705 0.70 27.65 -5.61
N THR A 706 0.01 27.98 -6.71
CA THR A 706 -0.24 27.03 -7.82
C THR A 706 0.99 26.78 -8.67
N SER A 707 1.94 27.72 -8.63
CA SER A 707 3.24 27.63 -9.26
C SER A 707 4.34 27.96 -8.25
N ALA A 708 5.45 27.22 -8.30
CA ALA A 708 6.58 27.37 -7.38
C ALA A 708 7.87 27.69 -8.14
N PHE A 709 8.72 28.53 -7.54
CA PHE A 709 10.07 28.79 -8.03
C PHE A 709 10.97 27.56 -7.85
N THR A 710 11.87 27.36 -8.81
CA THR A 710 13.00 26.43 -8.65
C THR A 710 13.99 26.99 -7.65
N ILE A 711 14.37 26.20 -6.64
CA ILE A 711 15.33 26.59 -5.61
C ILE A 711 16.74 26.27 -6.10
N GLN A 712 17.55 27.27 -6.39
CA GLN A 712 18.96 27.09 -6.75
C GLN A 712 19.83 27.55 -5.58
N ALA A 713 20.83 26.74 -5.21
CA ALA A 713 21.84 27.20 -4.26
C ALA A 713 22.71 28.30 -4.89
N ARG A 714 22.96 29.37 -4.12
CA ARG A 714 23.87 30.46 -4.45
C ARG A 714 24.98 30.56 -3.42
N TRP A 715 26.24 30.68 -3.85
CA TRP A 715 27.38 30.81 -2.93
C TRP A 715 28.11 32.14 -3.09
N HIS A 716 28.09 32.96 -2.04
CA HIS A 716 28.79 34.25 -2.05
C HIS A 716 30.27 34.11 -1.68
N SER A 717 31.11 34.98 -2.23
CA SER A 717 32.56 35.04 -1.96
C SER A 717 32.92 35.33 -0.49
N ASN A 718 31.95 35.72 0.33
CA ASN A 718 32.10 35.92 1.77
C ASN A 718 31.81 34.65 2.61
N GLY A 719 31.57 33.51 1.96
CA GLY A 719 31.33 32.21 2.61
C GLY A 719 29.92 32.02 3.16
N ARG A 720 28.95 32.87 2.77
CA ARG A 720 27.53 32.67 3.07
C ARG A 720 26.82 32.11 1.84
N GLY A 721 26.05 31.05 2.03
CA GLY A 721 25.14 30.56 1.01
C GLY A 721 23.76 31.20 1.10
N ASP A 722 23.08 31.32 -0.03
CA ASP A 722 21.74 31.88 -0.21
C ASP A 722 20.94 31.02 -1.22
N CYS A 723 19.62 31.17 -1.26
CA CYS A 723 18.76 30.47 -2.23
C CYS A 723 18.30 31.46 -3.30
N ASP A 724 18.70 31.23 -4.56
CA ASP A 724 18.08 31.92 -5.69
C ASP A 724 16.77 31.19 -6.05
N LEU A 725 15.68 31.95 -6.09
CA LEU A 725 14.38 31.48 -6.56
C LEU A 725 14.27 31.82 -8.04
N THR A 726 14.28 30.80 -8.88
CA THR A 726 14.39 30.93 -10.34
C THR A 726 13.16 30.36 -11.03
N ASP A 727 12.83 30.93 -12.19
CA ASP A 727 11.63 30.55 -12.92
C ASP A 727 11.69 29.17 -13.57
#